data_AF-A0AA35IUN1-F1
#
_entry.id   AF-A0AA35IUN1-F1
#
_cell.length_a   1.000
_cell.length_b   1.000
_cell.length_c   1.000
_cell.angle_alpha   90.00
_cell.angle_beta   90.00
_cell.angle_gamma   90.00
#
_symmetry.space_group_name_H-M   'P 1'
#
loop_
_entity.id
_entity.type
_entity.pdbx_description
1 polymer ?
#
loop_
_entity_poly.entity_id
_entity_poly.type
_entity_poly.pdbx_seq_one_letter_code
_entity_poly.pdbx_strand_id
1 'polypeptide(L)'
;MDNLQVSDIQNALQCISSTASQDDKNKALQFLEHFQRSTTAWSICNEILSKQDPTNSLLELNIFAAQTLRNKVTYDLSQLENNLLQFKDSLLTLLLSHNQKLIITQLNVALARLAIQFLEWQNPIFEIISLLNSSPSILLNFLRILPEETLDIASTPLTEVEFNSRIHELIDPIAEDVLKFLVSCIELLQNTDQNSNSSISLEQILRCLNSWSYEFPIEQLLTVQPLITLVFETISNGNDNDMEAFDSAIDCLCVVLRESRDSTNEQLISGLFQELMLLQEKLLPTLIIDQPLNDEYDCDLLEGMTRVFVEAGEAWSVVISKNPEFFKPMVLVLLMLTCKNEDLDIVSYTFPFWFNFKQSLVLPRYQDSKKAYSDIFVKLINGIITHLQYPSGHFSSKEEEDKFKDFRYHMGDVLKDCTAVVGTSDALSQPLIRIKSAIENNNSWQIMEAPLFSLRTMAKEISLTESTILPEIIKIICNLPEQPKIRYASTLVLGRYTEWTAKHPELLEIQLQYIFNGFQLHEGSSDMQSIITASSHALMFFCLDCSKLLTGYIDQLINFFFNVQNSVDIESQFELCQGLSAVINNQPESKVSAIFQQLLDDNLKQVEALVPQWKTNSMLFAPQIADKIDLLYALFEELKPRYSYPQQGSEPLLPEIEFIWNALRTLLLDAGTMMDSIIVERVAKLLRRIFERFHVFCEPILPSVAEFLIQGYLTTGFGSYLWCSGSLIVIFGDDESFPISPDLKGAVWKFALSQCETFILNFNKFDKLQLNNYHEAIIDFFSLISDLIMFYPGAFLNSRELLSPVLDVALECVNKLDNYDAYICILRCLDDIISWGFKTPPISTVSIEIVPEEWRNQVVNEVVIAHGNQLILVLFIGLVTTFENTAHSDAISCIVKCLRILTEANNNDSTICVGWIYKVMEQLGQVTNNERDNLTKAVVEGLNSKDYRKVREGIRTFVGWYSRKNVNSRFE
;
A
#
# COMPACT_ATOMS: atom_id res chain seq x y z
N MET A 1 7.61 38.80 21.14
CA MET A 1 8.80 37.97 20.83
C MET A 1 9.66 38.76 19.85
N ASP A 2 10.00 40.01 20.20
CA ASP A 2 10.32 41.03 19.19
C ASP A 2 11.82 41.39 19.15
N ASN A 3 12.67 40.56 19.79
CA ASN A 3 14.13 40.73 19.83
C ASN A 3 14.82 39.37 19.59
N LEU A 4 14.54 38.72 18.46
CA LEU A 4 15.31 37.56 18.01
C LEU A 4 16.60 38.07 17.34
N GLN A 5 17.77 37.63 17.81
CA GLN A 5 19.06 38.02 17.25
C GLN A 5 19.67 36.88 16.40
N VAL A 6 20.56 37.23 15.48
CA VAL A 6 21.30 36.27 14.64
C VAL A 6 22.06 35.23 15.50
N SER A 7 22.54 35.63 16.68
CA SER A 7 23.21 34.74 17.63
C SER A 7 22.31 33.64 18.17
N ASP A 8 21.01 33.90 18.33
CA ASP A 8 20.06 32.92 18.88
C ASP A 8 19.82 31.78 17.89
N ILE A 9 19.76 32.10 16.60
CA ILE A 9 19.65 31.13 15.50
C ILE A 9 20.91 30.29 15.41
N GLN A 10 22.09 30.94 15.47
CA GLN A 10 23.37 30.26 15.42
C GLN A 10 23.55 29.27 16.59
N ASN A 11 23.15 29.66 17.80
CA ASN A 11 23.18 28.79 18.97
C ASN A 11 22.23 27.59 18.84
N ALA A 12 21.04 27.80 18.27
CA ALA A 12 20.08 26.72 18.02
C ALA A 12 20.59 25.72 16.96
N LEU A 13 21.20 26.20 15.87
CA LEU A 13 21.84 25.34 14.85
C LEU A 13 23.01 24.54 15.44
N GLN A 14 23.86 25.16 16.25
CA GLN A 14 24.96 24.48 16.93
C GLN A 14 24.45 23.43 17.94
N CYS A 15 23.31 23.66 18.59
CA CYS A 15 22.69 22.67 19.48
C CYS A 15 22.33 21.38 18.72
N ILE A 16 21.78 21.51 17.50
CA ILE A 16 21.37 20.38 16.65
C ILE A 16 22.58 19.53 16.22
N SER A 17 23.67 20.18 15.81
CA SER A 17 24.90 19.52 15.35
C SER A 17 25.80 19.01 16.48
N SER A 18 25.54 19.39 17.74
CA SER A 18 26.31 18.97 18.91
C SER A 18 25.88 17.62 19.53
N THR A 19 26.62 17.15 20.53
CA THR A 19 26.27 16.02 21.42
C THR A 19 25.23 16.37 22.50
N ALA A 20 24.38 17.37 22.26
CA ALA A 20 23.28 17.73 23.15
C ALA A 20 22.24 16.60 23.28
N SER A 21 21.42 16.66 24.34
CA SER A 21 20.35 15.69 24.59
C SER A 21 19.28 15.76 23.49
N GLN A 22 18.58 14.64 23.26
CA GLN A 22 17.50 14.58 22.25
C GLN A 22 16.40 15.62 22.52
N ASP A 23 16.08 15.87 23.80
CA ASP A 23 15.10 16.88 24.21
C ASP A 23 15.54 18.31 23.86
N ASP A 24 16.84 18.61 24.02
CA ASP A 24 17.37 19.94 23.69
C ASP A 24 17.46 20.15 22.17
N LYS A 25 17.74 19.09 21.40
CA LYS A 25 17.65 19.11 19.93
C LYS A 25 16.21 19.35 19.47
N ASN A 26 15.23 18.69 20.08
CA ASN A 26 13.82 18.90 19.76
C ASN A 26 13.37 20.34 20.07
N LYS A 27 13.79 20.91 21.21
CA LYS A 27 13.52 22.32 21.54
C LYS A 27 14.17 23.29 20.56
N ALA A 28 15.41 23.01 20.14
CA ALA A 28 16.12 23.81 19.15
C ALA A 28 15.41 23.76 17.78
N LEU A 29 14.95 22.59 17.34
CA LEU A 29 14.17 22.43 16.11
C LEU A 29 12.85 23.21 16.19
N GLN A 30 12.07 23.03 17.26
CA GLN A 30 10.82 23.77 17.47
C GLN A 30 11.03 25.30 17.46
N PHE A 31 12.11 25.76 18.11
CA PHE A 31 12.49 27.18 18.09
C PHE A 31 12.76 27.67 16.67
N LEU A 32 13.54 26.93 15.88
CA LEU A 32 13.85 27.29 14.50
C LEU A 32 12.62 27.22 13.59
N GLU A 33 11.71 26.26 13.76
CA GLU A 33 10.44 26.21 13.01
C GLU A 33 9.56 27.42 13.33
N HIS A 34 9.45 27.79 14.60
CA HIS A 34 8.74 28.99 15.02
C HIS A 34 9.38 30.25 14.43
N PHE A 35 10.72 30.31 14.38
CA PHE A 35 11.42 31.38 13.69
C PHE A 35 11.08 31.41 12.20
N GLN A 36 11.14 30.29 11.48
CA GLN A 36 10.82 30.23 10.05
C GLN A 36 9.38 30.67 9.72
N ARG A 37 8.44 30.57 10.66
CA ARG A 37 7.06 31.03 10.51
C ARG A 37 6.87 32.52 10.87
N SER A 38 7.79 33.11 11.64
CA SER A 38 7.68 34.49 12.13
C SER A 38 7.89 35.53 11.03
N THR A 39 7.33 36.73 11.19
CA THR A 39 7.55 37.84 10.24
C THR A 39 8.98 38.39 10.28
N THR A 40 9.70 38.23 11.41
CA THR A 40 11.08 38.71 11.58
C THR A 40 12.11 37.90 10.79
N ALA A 41 11.77 36.68 10.39
CA ALA A 41 12.67 35.85 9.58
C ALA A 41 13.02 36.46 8.22
N TRP A 42 12.11 37.23 7.61
CA TRP A 42 12.38 37.92 6.33
C TRP A 42 13.58 38.87 6.42
N SER A 43 13.61 39.74 7.44
CA SER A 43 14.69 40.71 7.61
C SER A 43 15.99 40.05 8.08
N ILE A 44 15.89 39.10 9.02
CA ILE A 44 17.07 38.45 9.62
C ILE A 44 17.77 37.54 8.60
N CYS A 45 17.03 36.77 7.79
CA CYS A 45 17.65 35.93 6.76
C CYS A 45 18.30 36.76 5.65
N ASN A 46 17.67 37.87 5.24
CA ASN A 46 18.30 38.82 4.32
C ASN A 46 19.59 39.43 4.90
N GLU A 47 19.60 39.77 6.20
CA GLU A 47 20.80 40.30 6.86
C GLU A 47 21.93 39.26 6.92
N ILE A 48 21.61 38.00 7.22
CA ILE A 48 22.56 36.89 7.25
C ILE A 48 23.20 36.70 5.87
N LEU A 49 22.38 36.60 4.82
CA LEU A 49 22.86 36.33 3.47
C LEU A 49 23.62 37.52 2.86
N SER A 50 23.26 38.75 3.22
CA SER A 50 23.96 39.96 2.73
C SER A 50 25.37 40.12 3.31
N LYS A 51 25.70 39.44 4.43
CA LYS A 51 27.04 39.47 5.04
C LYS A 51 27.97 38.51 4.30
N GLN A 52 28.91 39.05 3.54
CA GLN A 52 29.95 38.27 2.89
C GLN A 52 30.94 37.75 3.94
N ASP A 53 30.96 36.43 4.16
CA ASP A 53 31.90 35.78 5.07
C ASP A 53 32.92 34.94 4.28
N PRO A 54 34.18 35.39 4.11
CA PRO A 54 35.18 34.73 3.26
C PRO A 54 35.71 33.40 3.83
N THR A 55 35.45 33.10 5.10
CA THR A 55 36.08 32.00 5.86
C THR A 55 35.22 30.74 5.98
N ASN A 56 34.05 30.67 5.31
CA ASN A 56 33.08 29.56 5.41
C ASN A 56 32.64 29.21 6.86
N SER A 57 32.92 30.06 7.83
CA SER A 57 32.60 29.88 9.26
C SER A 57 31.10 29.91 9.57
N LEU A 58 30.30 30.52 8.68
CA LEU A 58 28.85 30.69 8.80
C LEU A 58 28.05 29.90 7.75
N LEU A 59 28.64 28.84 7.17
CA LEU A 59 28.03 28.07 6.08
C LEU A 59 26.66 27.50 6.44
N GLU A 60 26.56 26.86 7.61
CA GLU A 60 25.31 26.26 8.12
C GLU A 60 24.23 27.33 8.32
N LEU A 61 24.61 28.50 8.83
CA LEU A 61 23.72 29.63 9.04
C LEU A 61 23.21 30.22 7.71
N ASN A 62 24.08 30.32 6.71
CA ASN A 62 23.74 30.81 5.38
C ASN A 62 22.83 29.82 4.61
N ILE A 63 23.07 28.51 4.73
CA ILE A 63 22.19 27.48 4.16
C ILE A 63 20.81 27.54 4.81
N PHE A 64 20.75 27.61 6.15
CA PHE A 64 19.50 27.74 6.88
C PHE A 64 18.73 29.01 6.49
N ALA A 65 19.42 30.15 6.34
CA ALA A 65 18.80 31.40 5.91
C ALA A 65 18.22 31.31 4.48
N ALA A 66 18.96 30.69 3.55
CA ALA A 66 18.49 30.48 2.18
C ALA A 66 17.29 29.54 2.09
N GLN A 67 17.32 28.41 2.83
CA GLN A 67 16.18 27.48 2.94
C GLN A 67 14.97 28.17 3.61
N THR A 68 15.20 28.98 4.63
CA THR A 68 14.14 29.75 5.30
C THR A 68 13.50 30.73 4.33
N LEU A 69 14.28 31.48 3.53
CA LEU A 69 13.73 32.37 2.51
C LEU A 69 12.92 31.63 1.44
N ARG A 70 13.39 30.46 0.98
CA ARG A 70 12.63 29.60 0.07
C ARG A 70 11.26 29.23 0.64
N ASN A 71 11.23 28.71 1.86
CA ASN A 71 10.00 28.30 2.54
C ASN A 71 9.08 29.50 2.79
N LYS A 72 9.66 30.65 3.14
CA LYS A 72 8.94 31.92 3.30
C LYS A 72 8.27 32.38 2.02
N VAL A 73 8.98 32.35 0.88
CA VAL A 73 8.38 32.67 -0.43
C VAL A 73 7.30 31.67 -0.80
N THR A 74 7.50 30.39 -0.47
CA THR A 74 6.54 29.32 -0.82
C THR A 74 5.23 29.48 -0.04
N TYR A 75 5.30 29.72 1.27
CA TYR A 75 4.14 29.59 2.17
C TYR A 75 3.63 30.91 2.78
N ASP A 76 4.50 31.91 2.93
CA ASP A 76 4.25 33.11 3.73
C ASP A 76 4.38 34.41 2.91
N LEU A 77 4.28 34.35 1.58
CA LEU A 77 4.47 35.51 0.70
C LEU A 77 3.51 36.67 1.00
N SER A 78 2.29 36.36 1.46
CA SER A 78 1.30 37.35 1.90
C SER A 78 1.76 38.23 3.07
N GLN A 79 2.82 37.85 3.80
CA GLN A 79 3.42 38.71 4.82
C GLN A 79 4.13 39.94 4.24
N LEU A 80 4.44 39.94 2.93
CA LEU A 80 5.24 40.97 2.26
C LEU A 80 4.45 41.90 1.33
N GLU A 81 3.11 41.87 1.32
CA GLU A 81 2.23 42.54 0.32
C GLU A 81 2.70 43.93 -0.21
N ASN A 82 3.27 44.80 0.62
CA ASN A 82 3.73 46.14 0.21
C ASN A 82 5.23 46.25 -0.17
N ASN A 83 6.05 45.22 0.07
CA ASN A 83 7.51 45.21 -0.10
C ASN A 83 8.01 44.19 -1.12
N LEU A 84 7.12 43.55 -1.90
CA LEU A 84 7.46 42.49 -2.86
C LEU A 84 8.51 42.92 -3.90
N LEU A 85 8.40 44.16 -4.42
CA LEU A 85 9.37 44.69 -5.39
C LEU A 85 10.78 44.83 -4.80
N GLN A 86 10.89 45.33 -3.56
CA GLN A 86 12.19 45.46 -2.88
C GLN A 86 12.80 44.10 -2.56
N PHE A 87 11.95 43.13 -2.17
CA PHE A 87 12.39 41.77 -1.92
C PHE A 87 12.89 41.08 -3.19
N LYS A 88 12.19 41.26 -4.32
CA LYS A 88 12.63 40.77 -5.64
C LYS A 88 14.05 41.26 -5.96
N ASP A 89 14.29 42.56 -5.88
CA ASP A 89 15.60 43.16 -6.18
C ASP A 89 16.70 42.66 -5.21
N SER A 90 16.35 42.50 -3.93
CA SER A 90 17.24 41.91 -2.92
C SER A 90 17.60 40.46 -3.25
N LEU A 91 16.62 39.63 -3.63
CA LEU A 91 16.84 38.22 -3.94
C LEU A 91 17.75 38.04 -5.17
N LEU A 92 17.53 38.83 -6.21
CA LEU A 92 18.38 38.87 -7.41
C LEU A 92 19.83 39.28 -7.06
N THR A 93 19.99 40.26 -6.17
CA THR A 93 21.31 40.71 -5.70
C THR A 93 22.02 39.64 -4.88
N LEU A 94 21.31 38.98 -3.97
CA LEU A 94 21.84 37.91 -3.14
C LEU A 94 22.37 36.75 -3.99
N LEU A 95 21.60 36.36 -5.00
CA LEU A 95 21.93 35.26 -5.91
C LEU A 95 23.23 35.52 -6.68
N LEU A 96 23.53 36.76 -7.09
CA LEU A 96 24.80 37.13 -7.72
C LEU A 96 25.98 37.22 -6.74
N SER A 97 25.70 37.37 -5.44
CA SER A 97 26.73 37.61 -4.41
C SER A 97 27.33 36.34 -3.79
N HIS A 98 26.71 35.18 -4.02
CA HIS A 98 27.11 33.89 -3.46
C HIS A 98 27.68 32.94 -4.52
N ASN A 99 28.68 32.14 -4.15
CA ASN A 99 29.34 31.17 -5.03
C ASN A 99 29.11 29.70 -4.63
N GLN A 100 28.42 29.43 -3.51
CA GLN A 100 28.22 28.07 -3.01
C GLN A 100 26.99 27.39 -3.65
N LYS A 101 27.16 26.19 -4.24
CA LYS A 101 26.13 25.42 -4.96
C LYS A 101 24.82 25.27 -4.17
N LEU A 102 24.89 24.92 -2.88
CA LEU A 102 23.71 24.72 -2.03
C LEU A 102 22.88 26.00 -1.84
N ILE A 103 23.53 27.13 -1.51
CA ILE A 103 22.84 28.42 -1.31
C ILE A 103 22.20 28.88 -2.62
N ILE A 104 22.95 28.82 -3.72
CA ILE A 104 22.46 29.22 -5.05
C ILE A 104 21.23 28.40 -5.45
N THR A 105 21.23 27.08 -5.18
CA THR A 105 20.10 26.20 -5.47
C THR A 105 18.85 26.64 -4.70
N GLN A 106 18.96 26.87 -3.38
CA GLN A 106 17.81 27.31 -2.56
C GLN A 106 17.29 28.69 -2.98
N LEU A 107 18.18 29.63 -3.33
CA LEU A 107 17.79 30.95 -3.82
C LEU A 107 17.15 30.90 -5.22
N ASN A 108 17.60 30.01 -6.11
CA ASN A 108 16.98 29.78 -7.40
C ASN A 108 15.57 29.19 -7.26
N VAL A 109 15.35 28.25 -6.33
CA VAL A 109 14.01 27.74 -6.00
C VAL A 109 13.14 28.87 -5.45
N ALA A 110 13.66 29.69 -4.53
CA ALA A 110 12.95 30.85 -4.00
C ALA A 110 12.56 31.84 -5.13
N LEU A 111 13.46 32.07 -6.09
CA LEU A 111 13.20 32.95 -7.23
C LEU A 111 12.14 32.37 -8.17
N ALA A 112 12.20 31.08 -8.48
CA ALA A 112 11.19 30.40 -9.30
C ALA A 112 9.81 30.45 -8.64
N ARG A 113 9.72 30.14 -7.33
CA ARG A 113 8.49 30.25 -6.56
C ARG A 113 7.95 31.67 -6.46
N LEU A 114 8.83 32.66 -6.32
CA LEU A 114 8.45 34.07 -6.35
C LEU A 114 7.88 34.45 -7.73
N ALA A 115 8.51 34.01 -8.82
CA ALA A 115 8.04 34.26 -10.16
C ALA A 115 6.65 33.64 -10.40
N ILE A 116 6.40 32.43 -9.88
CA ILE A 116 5.09 31.75 -9.95
C ILE A 116 4.02 32.49 -9.12
N GLN A 117 4.34 32.94 -7.90
CA GLN A 117 3.33 33.49 -7.00
C GLN A 117 3.10 35.01 -7.15
N PHE A 118 4.08 35.77 -7.63
CA PHE A 118 3.97 37.23 -7.77
C PHE A 118 3.32 37.63 -9.10
N LEU A 119 1.98 37.54 -9.14
CA LEU A 119 1.17 37.76 -10.36
C LEU A 119 1.27 39.16 -10.97
N GLU A 120 1.62 40.19 -10.17
CA GLU A 120 1.77 41.57 -10.68
C GLU A 120 3.12 41.80 -11.40
N TRP A 121 4.08 40.88 -11.26
CA TRP A 121 5.38 40.99 -11.92
C TRP A 121 5.28 40.58 -13.38
N GLN A 122 5.29 41.59 -14.26
CA GLN A 122 5.24 41.39 -15.70
C GLN A 122 6.61 41.02 -16.29
N ASN A 123 6.62 40.04 -17.20
CA ASN A 123 7.82 39.55 -17.90
C ASN A 123 8.99 39.17 -16.97
N PRO A 124 8.74 38.39 -15.90
CA PRO A 124 9.75 38.06 -14.89
C PRO A 124 10.97 37.35 -15.48
N ILE A 125 10.74 36.44 -16.41
CA ILE A 125 11.78 35.61 -17.03
C ILE A 125 12.77 36.45 -17.84
N PHE A 126 12.28 37.42 -18.61
CA PHE A 126 13.17 38.30 -19.38
C PHE A 126 14.11 39.09 -18.46
N GLU A 127 13.59 39.61 -17.35
CA GLU A 127 14.38 40.32 -16.34
C GLU A 127 15.44 39.40 -15.72
N ILE A 128 15.05 38.19 -15.28
CA ILE A 128 15.95 37.20 -14.68
C ILE A 128 17.06 36.81 -15.67
N ILE A 129 16.71 36.41 -16.89
CA ILE A 129 17.69 36.00 -17.91
C ILE A 129 18.65 37.15 -18.22
N SER A 130 18.15 38.37 -18.38
CA SER A 130 18.99 39.53 -18.70
C SER A 130 20.07 39.79 -17.63
N LEU A 131 19.72 39.56 -16.35
CA LEU A 131 20.64 39.73 -15.23
C LEU A 131 21.63 38.56 -15.13
N LEU A 132 21.15 37.32 -15.25
CA LEU A 132 21.94 36.11 -15.04
C LEU A 132 22.79 35.69 -16.26
N ASN A 133 22.57 36.28 -17.44
CA ASN A 133 23.35 35.98 -18.65
C ASN A 133 24.87 36.21 -18.45
N SER A 134 25.24 37.11 -17.54
CA SER A 134 26.65 37.36 -17.17
C SER A 134 27.27 36.22 -16.35
N SER A 135 26.45 35.33 -15.80
CA SER A 135 26.83 34.19 -14.94
C SER A 135 26.14 32.89 -15.41
N PRO A 136 26.58 32.27 -16.52
CA PRO A 136 25.89 31.14 -17.16
C PRO A 136 25.60 29.94 -16.25
N SER A 137 26.49 29.61 -15.32
CA SER A 137 26.30 28.49 -14.37
C SER A 137 25.10 28.70 -13.43
N ILE A 138 24.87 29.94 -12.98
CA ILE A 138 23.73 30.25 -12.11
C ILE A 138 22.43 30.24 -12.91
N LEU A 139 22.46 30.76 -14.14
CA LEU A 139 21.34 30.72 -15.07
C LEU A 139 20.93 29.28 -15.39
N LEU A 140 21.88 28.37 -15.65
CA LEU A 140 21.59 26.94 -15.87
C LEU A 140 20.88 26.31 -14.68
N ASN A 141 21.31 26.61 -13.45
CA ASN A 141 20.66 26.10 -12.25
C ASN A 141 19.22 26.65 -12.10
N PHE A 142 18.99 27.94 -12.42
CA PHE A 142 17.64 28.52 -12.40
C PHE A 142 16.74 27.87 -13.45
N LEU A 143 17.22 27.74 -14.69
CA LEU A 143 16.47 27.11 -15.78
C LEU A 143 16.17 25.65 -15.45
N ARG A 144 17.10 24.88 -14.88
CA ARG A 144 16.84 23.52 -14.44
C ARG A 144 15.67 23.45 -13.43
N ILE A 145 15.66 24.33 -12.43
CA ILE A 145 14.68 24.31 -11.34
C ILE A 145 13.30 24.79 -11.80
N LEU A 146 13.23 25.71 -12.76
CA LEU A 146 11.97 26.36 -13.14
C LEU A 146 10.87 25.35 -13.56
N PRO A 147 11.09 24.40 -14.50
CA PRO A 147 10.08 23.38 -14.82
C PRO A 147 9.73 22.51 -13.61
N GLU A 148 10.72 22.10 -12.80
CA GLU A 148 10.51 21.28 -11.60
C GLU A 148 9.52 21.96 -10.63
N GLU A 149 9.62 23.28 -10.42
CA GLU A 149 8.73 24.03 -9.53
C GLU A 149 7.34 24.34 -10.13
N THR A 150 7.19 24.25 -11.46
CA THR A 150 5.88 24.41 -12.12
C THR A 150 4.98 23.18 -12.00
N LEU A 151 5.50 22.04 -11.56
CA LEU A 151 4.71 20.83 -11.35
C LEU A 151 3.98 20.80 -9.99
N ASP A 152 4.43 21.61 -9.02
CA ASP A 152 3.92 21.56 -7.65
C ASP A 152 2.96 22.72 -7.32
N ILE A 153 1.72 22.57 -7.80
CA ILE A 153 0.61 23.49 -7.48
C ILE A 153 0.24 23.48 -6.00
N ALA A 154 0.35 22.30 -5.35
CA ALA A 154 -0.21 22.04 -4.02
C ALA A 154 0.50 22.78 -2.88
N SER A 155 1.69 23.33 -3.11
CA SER A 155 2.37 24.20 -2.14
C SER A 155 2.01 25.68 -2.27
N THR A 156 1.25 26.06 -3.31
CA THR A 156 0.88 27.46 -3.56
C THR A 156 -0.56 27.77 -3.14
N PRO A 157 -0.87 29.00 -2.70
CA PRO A 157 -2.23 29.44 -2.38
C PRO A 157 -3.05 29.83 -3.62
N LEU A 158 -2.50 29.65 -4.83
CA LEU A 158 -3.11 30.06 -6.09
C LEU A 158 -4.23 29.10 -6.52
N THR A 159 -5.20 29.62 -7.28
CA THR A 159 -6.15 28.76 -7.98
C THR A 159 -5.50 28.05 -9.17
N GLU A 160 -6.05 26.91 -9.60
CA GLU A 160 -5.57 26.19 -10.80
C GLU A 160 -5.49 27.09 -12.04
N VAL A 161 -6.46 27.99 -12.21
CA VAL A 161 -6.51 28.91 -13.35
C VAL A 161 -5.36 29.92 -13.29
N GLU A 162 -5.11 30.51 -12.12
CA GLU A 162 -4.01 31.46 -11.93
C GLU A 162 -2.66 30.79 -12.11
N PHE A 163 -2.48 29.60 -11.53
CA PHE A 163 -1.24 28.84 -11.62
C PHE A 163 -0.92 28.43 -13.06
N ASN A 164 -1.87 27.82 -13.78
CA ASN A 164 -1.68 27.41 -15.17
C ASN A 164 -1.44 28.61 -16.10
N SER A 165 -2.18 29.70 -15.91
CA SER A 165 -1.95 30.94 -16.66
C SER A 165 -0.54 31.48 -16.45
N ARG A 166 0.01 31.33 -15.24
CA ARG A 166 1.35 31.79 -14.92
C ARG A 166 2.42 30.88 -15.52
N ILE A 167 2.23 29.57 -15.54
CA ILE A 167 3.16 28.64 -16.20
C ILE A 167 3.33 29.00 -17.68
N HIS A 168 2.22 29.22 -18.39
CA HIS A 168 2.28 29.64 -19.80
C HIS A 168 3.03 30.97 -20.01
N GLU A 169 3.01 31.89 -19.04
CA GLU A 169 3.79 33.12 -19.12
C GLU A 169 5.29 32.89 -18.84
N LEU A 170 5.63 31.88 -18.02
CA LEU A 170 7.00 31.59 -17.59
C LEU A 170 7.76 30.63 -18.54
N ILE A 171 7.10 29.63 -19.09
CA ILE A 171 7.74 28.54 -19.84
C ILE A 171 7.66 28.76 -21.35
N ASP A 172 6.46 28.88 -21.91
CA ASP A 172 6.22 28.95 -23.36
C ASP A 172 7.08 30.00 -24.10
N PRO A 173 7.32 31.22 -23.56
CA PRO A 173 8.06 32.25 -24.30
C PRO A 173 9.55 31.96 -24.45
N ILE A 174 10.13 31.11 -23.59
CA ILE A 174 11.59 30.88 -23.55
C ILE A 174 12.01 29.48 -23.95
N ALA A 175 11.07 28.54 -24.10
CA ALA A 175 11.36 27.13 -24.33
C ALA A 175 12.40 26.92 -25.47
N GLU A 176 12.17 27.47 -26.66
CA GLU A 176 13.15 27.34 -27.76
C GLU A 176 14.50 28.01 -27.48
N ASP A 177 14.49 29.12 -26.75
CA ASP A 177 15.71 29.87 -26.44
C ASP A 177 16.57 29.16 -25.40
N VAL A 178 15.95 28.38 -24.49
CA VAL A 178 16.67 27.49 -23.56
C VAL A 178 17.45 26.42 -24.33
N LEU A 179 16.85 25.76 -25.33
CA LEU A 179 17.57 24.78 -26.15
C LEU A 179 18.75 25.41 -26.89
N LYS A 180 18.58 26.61 -27.47
CA LYS A 180 19.67 27.36 -28.12
C LYS A 180 20.77 27.74 -27.11
N PHE A 181 20.37 28.15 -25.91
CA PHE A 181 21.30 28.48 -24.83
C PHE A 181 22.12 27.25 -24.41
N LEU A 182 21.50 26.09 -24.23
CA LEU A 182 22.21 24.84 -23.91
C LEU A 182 23.24 24.48 -24.99
N VAL A 183 22.91 24.66 -26.28
CA VAL A 183 23.88 24.47 -27.38
C VAL A 183 25.05 25.45 -27.26
N SER A 184 24.79 26.72 -26.94
CA SER A 184 25.88 27.68 -26.71
C SER A 184 26.75 27.35 -25.49
N CYS A 185 26.17 26.74 -24.44
CA CYS A 185 26.92 26.26 -23.28
C CYS A 185 27.87 25.11 -23.65
N ILE A 186 27.50 24.24 -24.59
CA ILE A 186 28.41 23.20 -25.11
C ILE A 186 29.62 23.83 -25.78
N GLU A 187 29.41 24.84 -26.63
CA GLU A 187 30.52 25.55 -27.29
C GLU A 187 31.44 26.23 -26.27
N LEU A 188 30.87 26.82 -25.22
CA LEU A 188 31.64 27.43 -24.13
C LEU A 188 32.48 26.39 -23.38
N LEU A 189 31.93 25.21 -23.09
CA LEU A 189 32.68 24.11 -22.49
C LEU A 189 33.87 23.67 -23.38
N GLN A 190 33.64 23.52 -24.68
CA GLN A 190 34.66 23.05 -25.62
C GLN A 190 35.80 24.05 -25.86
N ASN A 191 35.52 25.35 -25.75
CA ASN A 191 36.49 26.44 -26.01
C ASN A 191 37.32 26.85 -24.78
N THR A 192 37.19 26.15 -23.65
CA THR A 192 37.91 26.52 -22.42
C THR A 192 39.32 25.91 -22.40
N ASP A 193 40.32 26.69 -22.80
CA ASP A 193 41.74 26.41 -22.48
C ASP A 193 41.93 26.35 -20.95
N GLN A 194 42.80 25.46 -20.47
CA GLN A 194 43.03 25.02 -19.07
C GLN A 194 43.32 26.12 -18.00
N ASN A 195 43.17 27.42 -18.29
CA ASN A 195 43.48 28.54 -17.38
C ASN A 195 42.35 29.55 -17.17
N SER A 196 41.13 29.30 -17.65
CA SER A 196 39.93 30.04 -17.22
C SER A 196 39.01 29.13 -16.44
N ASN A 197 38.64 29.51 -15.21
CA ASN A 197 37.61 28.85 -14.42
C ASN A 197 36.25 28.93 -15.16
N SER A 198 36.01 28.06 -16.14
CA SER A 198 34.67 27.86 -16.70
C SER A 198 33.81 27.26 -15.59
N SER A 199 32.82 28.02 -15.12
CA SER A 199 31.93 27.64 -14.01
C SER A 199 30.83 26.65 -14.40
N ILE A 200 30.79 26.22 -15.66
CA ILE A 200 29.79 25.30 -16.22
C ILE A 200 30.37 23.89 -16.18
N SER A 201 29.60 22.91 -15.71
CA SER A 201 29.92 21.49 -15.82
C SER A 201 29.03 20.77 -16.83
N LEU A 202 29.50 19.61 -17.33
CA LEU A 202 28.71 18.74 -18.19
C LEU A 202 27.43 18.24 -17.49
N GLU A 203 27.55 17.86 -16.21
CA GLU A 203 26.45 17.53 -15.30
C GLU A 203 25.33 18.61 -15.32
N GLN A 204 25.69 19.90 -15.22
CA GLN A 204 24.70 20.99 -15.21
C GLN A 204 23.92 21.10 -16.51
N ILE A 205 24.57 20.91 -17.66
CA ILE A 205 23.90 20.96 -18.97
C ILE A 205 22.93 19.79 -19.10
N LEU A 206 23.38 18.58 -18.78
CA LEU A 206 22.57 17.36 -18.89
C LEU A 206 21.36 17.38 -17.94
N ARG A 207 21.54 17.84 -16.70
CA ARG A 207 20.43 17.99 -15.74
C ARG A 207 19.42 19.05 -16.17
N CYS A 208 19.89 20.16 -16.75
CA CYS A 208 19.00 21.18 -17.30
C CYS A 208 18.22 20.62 -18.51
N LEU A 209 18.89 19.93 -19.43
CA LEU A 209 18.24 19.26 -20.56
C LEU A 209 17.18 18.25 -20.10
N ASN A 210 17.50 17.45 -19.08
CA ASN A 210 16.58 16.46 -18.51
C ASN A 210 15.29 17.12 -18.00
N SER A 211 15.39 18.16 -17.18
CA SER A 211 14.24 18.90 -16.64
C SER A 211 13.36 19.50 -17.76
N TRP A 212 13.99 20.08 -18.78
CA TRP A 212 13.28 20.69 -19.90
C TRP A 212 12.75 19.69 -20.93
N SER A 213 13.15 18.42 -20.89
CA SER A 213 12.71 17.42 -21.88
C SER A 213 11.20 17.19 -21.85
N TYR A 214 10.55 17.38 -20.69
CA TYR A 214 9.10 17.28 -20.53
C TYR A 214 8.32 18.44 -21.17
N GLU A 215 8.98 19.57 -21.46
CA GLU A 215 8.34 20.77 -22.01
C GLU A 215 8.28 20.78 -23.54
N PHE A 216 8.85 19.77 -24.20
CA PHE A 216 8.89 19.67 -25.67
C PHE A 216 8.30 18.36 -26.17
N PRO A 217 7.63 18.37 -27.34
CA PRO A 217 7.41 17.15 -28.10
C PRO A 217 8.74 16.46 -28.41
N ILE A 218 8.79 15.14 -28.23
CA ILE A 218 10.02 14.35 -28.41
C ILE A 218 10.61 14.50 -29.81
N GLU A 219 9.78 14.65 -30.85
CA GLU A 219 10.25 14.87 -32.22
C GLU A 219 11.04 16.17 -32.34
N GLN A 220 10.63 17.24 -31.67
CA GLN A 220 11.31 18.52 -31.68
C GLN A 220 12.66 18.42 -30.96
N LEU A 221 12.68 17.80 -29.77
CA LEU A 221 13.89 17.62 -28.98
C LEU A 221 14.98 16.87 -29.77
N LEU A 222 14.60 15.78 -30.45
CA LEU A 222 15.52 14.95 -31.23
C LEU A 222 16.08 15.65 -32.48
N THR A 223 15.44 16.71 -32.97
CA THR A 223 16.04 17.52 -34.05
C THR A 223 17.24 18.34 -33.59
N VAL A 224 17.41 18.57 -32.29
CA VAL A 224 18.54 19.31 -31.72
C VAL A 224 19.75 18.39 -31.54
N GLN A 225 20.33 18.01 -32.67
CA GLN A 225 21.42 17.03 -32.78
C GLN A 225 22.60 17.27 -31.81
N PRO A 226 23.10 18.50 -31.56
CA PRO A 226 24.22 18.70 -30.65
C PRO A 226 23.94 18.23 -29.21
N LEU A 227 22.71 18.40 -28.72
CA LEU A 227 22.32 18.01 -27.35
C LEU A 227 22.15 16.50 -27.24
N ILE A 228 21.49 15.88 -28.21
CA ILE A 228 21.30 14.42 -28.22
C ILE A 228 22.63 13.70 -28.41
N THR A 229 23.47 14.19 -29.32
CA THR A 229 24.81 13.65 -29.53
C THR A 229 25.63 13.71 -28.25
N LEU A 230 25.55 14.82 -27.49
CA LEU A 230 26.23 14.94 -26.18
C LEU A 230 25.80 13.85 -25.19
N VAL A 231 24.50 13.54 -25.11
CA VAL A 231 23.99 12.49 -24.21
C VAL A 231 24.60 11.13 -24.58
N PHE A 232 24.50 10.75 -25.86
CA PHE A 232 25.04 9.47 -26.33
C PHE A 232 26.57 9.41 -26.20
N GLU A 233 27.30 10.47 -26.56
CA GLU A 233 28.76 10.53 -26.42
C GLU A 233 29.21 10.41 -24.97
N THR A 234 28.52 11.06 -24.04
CA THR A 234 28.82 10.99 -22.60
C THR A 234 28.70 9.55 -22.09
N ILE A 235 27.59 8.87 -22.42
CA ILE A 235 27.38 7.46 -22.05
C ILE A 235 28.43 6.56 -22.74
N SER A 236 28.70 6.81 -24.02
CA SER A 236 29.65 6.06 -24.84
C SER A 236 31.10 6.14 -24.33
N ASN A 237 31.43 7.16 -23.53
CA ASN A 237 32.76 7.32 -22.92
C ASN A 237 32.93 6.56 -21.60
N GLY A 238 31.87 5.90 -21.10
CA GLY A 238 31.89 5.11 -19.88
C GLY A 238 31.84 5.94 -18.60
N ASN A 239 31.79 5.26 -17.45
CA ASN A 239 31.71 5.83 -16.10
C ASN A 239 33.08 6.22 -15.50
N ASP A 240 34.20 5.83 -16.14
CA ASP A 240 35.56 6.01 -15.61
C ASP A 240 36.02 7.47 -15.42
N ASN A 241 35.54 8.40 -16.26
CA ASN A 241 36.05 9.77 -16.29
C ASN A 241 35.23 10.76 -15.43
N ASP A 242 33.90 10.65 -15.47
CA ASP A 242 32.96 11.54 -14.78
C ASP A 242 31.64 10.81 -14.51
N MET A 243 31.54 10.21 -13.33
CA MET A 243 30.37 9.45 -12.89
C MET A 243 29.12 10.34 -12.77
N GLU A 244 29.24 11.57 -12.27
CA GLU A 244 28.11 12.49 -12.12
C GLU A 244 27.51 12.89 -13.47
N ALA A 245 28.38 13.10 -14.48
CA ALA A 245 27.94 13.34 -15.85
C ALA A 245 27.36 12.10 -16.51
N PHE A 246 27.94 10.92 -16.28
CA PHE A 246 27.42 9.64 -16.76
C PHE A 246 26.00 9.39 -16.24
N ASP A 247 25.78 9.47 -14.92
CA ASP A 247 24.46 9.30 -14.31
C ASP A 247 23.44 10.31 -14.85
N SER A 248 23.85 11.58 -14.96
CA SER A 248 22.98 12.62 -15.52
C SER A 248 22.62 12.37 -16.99
N ALA A 249 23.52 11.76 -17.77
CA ALA A 249 23.24 11.35 -19.15
C ALA A 249 22.31 10.14 -19.21
N ILE A 250 22.50 9.15 -18.35
CA ILE A 250 21.61 7.99 -18.19
C ILE A 250 20.19 8.46 -17.83
N ASP A 251 20.04 9.34 -16.85
CA ASP A 251 18.75 9.91 -16.45
C ASP A 251 18.06 10.65 -17.61
N CYS A 252 18.82 11.50 -18.31
CA CYS A 252 18.30 12.23 -19.47
C CYS A 252 17.86 11.30 -20.60
N LEU A 253 18.66 10.26 -20.91
CA LEU A 253 18.29 9.28 -21.93
C LEU A 253 17.04 8.48 -21.52
N CYS A 254 16.91 8.09 -20.25
CA CYS A 254 15.69 7.45 -19.75
C CYS A 254 14.45 8.34 -19.98
N VAL A 255 14.52 9.64 -19.72
CA VAL A 255 13.40 10.56 -19.98
C VAL A 255 13.09 10.66 -21.49
N VAL A 256 14.12 10.80 -22.33
CA VAL A 256 13.96 10.80 -23.80
C VAL A 256 13.26 9.52 -24.30
N LEU A 257 13.66 8.35 -23.76
CA LEU A 257 13.05 7.07 -24.09
C LEU A 257 11.60 6.98 -23.60
N ARG A 258 11.32 7.45 -22.38
CA ARG A 258 9.98 7.50 -21.81
C ARG A 258 9.03 8.33 -22.66
N GLU A 259 9.42 9.55 -23.00
CA GLU A 259 8.61 10.46 -23.81
C GLU A 259 8.42 9.95 -25.25
N SER A 260 9.32 9.10 -25.74
CA SER A 260 9.16 8.45 -27.05
C SER A 260 8.06 7.38 -27.11
N ARG A 261 7.50 6.96 -25.97
CA ARG A 261 6.44 5.94 -25.84
C ARG A 261 5.20 6.25 -26.69
N ASP A 262 4.77 7.51 -26.68
CA ASP A 262 3.55 7.96 -27.37
C ASP A 262 3.82 8.47 -28.80
N SER A 263 5.07 8.43 -29.26
CA SER A 263 5.40 8.85 -30.62
C SER A 263 4.83 7.88 -31.65
N THR A 264 4.16 8.45 -32.66
CA THR A 264 3.64 7.68 -33.80
C THR A 264 4.69 7.41 -34.88
N ASN A 265 5.90 7.98 -34.74
CA ASN A 265 6.95 7.91 -35.73
C ASN A 265 7.86 6.69 -35.52
N GLU A 266 7.58 5.60 -36.24
CA GLU A 266 8.38 4.36 -36.15
C GLU A 266 9.85 4.55 -36.57
N GLN A 267 10.17 5.54 -37.42
CA GLN A 267 11.55 5.81 -37.82
C GLN A 267 12.38 6.39 -36.68
N LEU A 268 11.76 7.22 -35.84
CA LEU A 268 12.39 7.80 -34.66
C LEU A 268 12.76 6.70 -33.66
N ILE A 269 11.81 5.83 -33.34
CA ILE A 269 12.03 4.68 -32.45
C ILE A 269 13.12 3.77 -33.03
N SER A 270 13.10 3.52 -34.34
CA SER A 270 14.13 2.72 -35.00
C SER A 270 15.53 3.33 -34.91
N GLY A 271 15.64 4.67 -35.01
CA GLY A 271 16.92 5.39 -34.86
C GLY A 271 17.46 5.31 -33.43
N LEU A 272 16.62 5.58 -32.43
CA LEU A 272 17.00 5.44 -31.02
C LEU A 272 17.41 4.00 -30.69
N PHE A 273 16.68 3.01 -31.19
CA PHE A 273 17.03 1.60 -31.03
C PHE A 273 18.42 1.28 -31.60
N GLN A 274 18.77 1.80 -32.78
CA GLN A 274 20.08 1.56 -33.38
C GLN A 274 21.20 2.13 -32.51
N GLU A 275 21.05 3.35 -31.99
CA GLU A 275 22.02 3.96 -31.08
C GLU A 275 22.17 3.18 -29.77
N LEU A 276 21.07 2.69 -29.18
CA LEU A 276 21.13 1.83 -27.99
C LEU A 276 21.91 0.54 -28.25
N MET A 277 21.72 -0.08 -29.41
CA MET A 277 22.47 -1.29 -29.76
C MET A 277 23.97 -0.99 -29.97
N LEU A 278 24.32 0.18 -30.54
CA LEU A 278 25.72 0.61 -30.65
C LEU A 278 26.36 0.86 -29.28
N LEU A 279 25.63 1.46 -28.33
CA LEU A 279 26.08 1.61 -26.96
C LEU A 279 26.35 0.25 -26.30
N GLN A 280 25.45 -0.72 -26.47
CA GLN A 280 25.67 -2.07 -25.96
C GLN A 280 26.89 -2.75 -26.59
N GLU A 281 27.08 -2.64 -27.90
CA GLU A 281 28.24 -3.22 -28.57
C GLU A 281 29.57 -2.62 -28.07
N LYS A 282 29.59 -1.30 -27.83
CA LYS A 282 30.81 -0.62 -27.39
C LYS A 282 31.12 -0.82 -25.90
N LEU A 283 30.11 -0.73 -25.03
CA LEU A 283 30.29 -0.74 -23.58
C LEU A 283 30.20 -2.17 -23.00
N LEU A 284 29.34 -3.02 -23.56
CA LEU A 284 29.06 -4.37 -23.06
C LEU A 284 29.23 -5.45 -24.16
N PRO A 285 30.39 -5.53 -24.87
CA PRO A 285 30.58 -6.45 -25.99
C PRO A 285 30.51 -7.95 -25.62
N THR A 286 30.93 -8.34 -24.42
CA THR A 286 30.94 -9.75 -23.98
C THR A 286 29.61 -10.21 -23.42
N LEU A 287 28.66 -9.29 -23.19
CA LEU A 287 27.36 -9.59 -22.59
C LEU A 287 26.61 -10.70 -23.34
N ILE A 288 26.64 -10.68 -24.68
CA ILE A 288 25.89 -11.62 -25.54
C ILE A 288 26.65 -12.97 -25.72
N ILE A 289 27.93 -13.04 -25.36
CA ILE A 289 28.73 -14.27 -25.45
C ILE A 289 28.24 -15.26 -24.39
N ASP A 290 28.13 -16.56 -24.65
CA ASP A 290 27.61 -17.55 -23.69
C ASP A 290 28.64 -17.93 -22.59
N GLN A 291 29.10 -16.93 -21.85
CA GLN A 291 30.05 -17.02 -20.73
C GLN A 291 29.57 -16.15 -19.55
N PRO A 292 29.89 -16.53 -18.29
CA PRO A 292 29.55 -15.73 -17.12
C PRO A 292 30.34 -14.42 -17.12
N LEU A 293 29.76 -13.35 -16.55
CA LEU A 293 30.37 -12.03 -16.58
C LEU A 293 31.59 -11.90 -15.65
N ASN A 294 31.77 -12.75 -14.63
CA ASN A 294 32.97 -12.84 -13.77
C ASN A 294 33.67 -11.48 -13.46
N ASP A 295 32.95 -10.49 -12.94
CA ASP A 295 33.44 -9.14 -12.63
C ASP A 295 34.09 -8.39 -13.82
N GLU A 296 33.76 -8.73 -15.07
CA GLU A 296 34.30 -8.09 -16.28
C GLU A 296 33.87 -6.62 -16.42
N TYR A 297 32.74 -6.24 -15.80
CA TYR A 297 32.13 -4.92 -15.90
C TYR A 297 31.92 -4.30 -14.52
N ASP A 298 32.05 -2.98 -14.47
CA ASP A 298 31.71 -2.17 -13.32
C ASP A 298 30.20 -2.27 -13.01
N CYS A 299 29.85 -2.40 -11.73
CA CYS A 299 28.48 -2.44 -11.26
C CYS A 299 27.68 -1.19 -11.65
N ASP A 300 28.27 0.00 -11.56
CA ASP A 300 27.58 1.26 -11.87
C ASP A 300 27.27 1.37 -13.36
N LEU A 301 28.19 0.86 -14.21
CA LEU A 301 27.97 0.76 -15.66
C LEU A 301 26.84 -0.22 -15.98
N LEU A 302 26.84 -1.41 -15.35
CA LEU A 302 25.78 -2.40 -15.53
C LEU A 302 24.42 -1.88 -15.06
N GLU A 303 24.38 -1.16 -13.94
CA GLU A 303 23.17 -0.53 -13.41
C GLU A 303 22.63 0.50 -14.41
N GLY A 304 23.46 1.48 -14.80
CA GLY A 304 23.06 2.54 -15.73
C GLY A 304 22.55 1.99 -17.06
N MET A 305 23.26 1.02 -17.64
CA MET A 305 22.83 0.38 -18.89
C MET A 305 21.55 -0.44 -18.70
N THR A 306 21.37 -1.13 -17.56
CA THR A 306 20.12 -1.84 -17.25
C THR A 306 18.94 -0.89 -17.20
N ARG A 307 19.07 0.25 -16.50
CA ARG A 307 18.03 1.28 -16.41
C ARG A 307 17.61 1.78 -17.80
N VAL A 308 18.56 2.09 -18.67
CA VAL A 308 18.30 2.55 -20.05
C VAL A 308 17.55 1.50 -20.86
N PHE A 309 18.03 0.25 -20.86
CA PHE A 309 17.40 -0.82 -21.65
C PHE A 309 16.01 -1.19 -21.12
N VAL A 310 15.79 -1.14 -19.81
CA VAL A 310 14.49 -1.37 -19.18
C VAL A 310 13.50 -0.27 -19.58
N GLU A 311 13.88 1.00 -19.47
CA GLU A 311 13.00 2.12 -19.85
C GLU A 311 12.63 2.06 -21.34
N ALA A 312 13.61 1.75 -22.22
CA ALA A 312 13.35 1.51 -23.64
C ALA A 312 12.38 0.33 -23.87
N GLY A 313 12.61 -0.79 -23.15
CA GLY A 313 11.75 -1.97 -23.22
C GLY A 313 10.30 -1.69 -22.80
N GLU A 314 10.11 -0.91 -21.74
CA GLU A 314 8.79 -0.52 -21.25
C GLU A 314 8.09 0.46 -22.19
N ALA A 315 8.78 1.52 -22.58
CA ALA A 315 8.27 2.53 -23.50
C ALA A 315 7.85 1.92 -24.84
N TRP A 316 8.62 0.96 -25.35
CA TRP A 316 8.38 0.37 -26.68
C TRP A 316 7.75 -1.02 -26.64
N SER A 317 7.26 -1.50 -25.49
CA SER A 317 6.69 -2.84 -25.30
C SER A 317 5.69 -3.26 -26.39
N VAL A 318 4.82 -2.33 -26.81
CA VAL A 318 3.84 -2.53 -27.89
C VAL A 318 4.49 -2.65 -29.26
N VAL A 319 5.49 -1.81 -29.56
CA VAL A 319 6.19 -1.79 -30.86
C VAL A 319 7.10 -3.02 -31.00
N ILE A 320 7.81 -3.39 -29.94
CA ILE A 320 8.58 -4.64 -29.82
C ILE A 320 7.67 -5.84 -30.12
N SER A 321 6.46 -5.85 -29.55
CA SER A 321 5.48 -6.92 -29.79
C SER A 321 4.96 -6.97 -31.23
N LYS A 322 4.90 -5.84 -31.95
CA LYS A 322 4.47 -5.79 -33.35
C LYS A 322 5.54 -6.26 -34.33
N ASN A 323 6.81 -5.95 -34.07
CA ASN A 323 7.92 -6.16 -35.00
C ASN A 323 9.01 -7.06 -34.39
N PRO A 324 8.72 -8.35 -34.16
CA PRO A 324 9.60 -9.22 -33.40
C PRO A 324 10.99 -9.41 -34.03
N GLU A 325 11.08 -9.52 -35.36
CA GLU A 325 12.35 -9.76 -36.04
C GLU A 325 13.36 -8.61 -35.86
N PHE A 326 12.86 -7.37 -35.82
CA PHE A 326 13.71 -6.18 -35.72
C PHE A 326 14.17 -5.93 -34.27
N PHE A 327 13.26 -6.04 -33.29
CA PHE A 327 13.57 -5.71 -31.89
C PHE A 327 14.11 -6.89 -31.07
N LYS A 328 14.15 -8.12 -31.60
CA LYS A 328 14.68 -9.29 -30.90
C LYS A 328 16.08 -9.09 -30.29
N PRO A 329 17.05 -8.42 -30.93
CA PRO A 329 18.36 -8.15 -30.34
C PRO A 329 18.31 -7.40 -29.00
N MET A 330 17.46 -6.38 -28.88
CA MET A 330 17.33 -5.62 -27.63
C MET A 330 16.68 -6.45 -26.52
N VAL A 331 15.67 -7.26 -26.86
CA VAL A 331 15.07 -8.19 -25.88
C VAL A 331 16.09 -9.25 -25.42
N LEU A 332 17.02 -9.65 -26.30
CA LEU A 332 18.15 -10.51 -25.89
C LEU A 332 19.10 -9.78 -24.94
N VAL A 333 19.40 -8.49 -25.16
CA VAL A 333 20.19 -7.70 -24.20
C VAL A 333 19.52 -7.67 -22.83
N LEU A 334 18.22 -7.37 -22.78
CA LEU A 334 17.43 -7.41 -21.54
C LEU A 334 17.48 -8.79 -20.87
N LEU A 335 17.32 -9.88 -21.64
CA LEU A 335 17.48 -11.24 -21.13
C LEU A 335 18.86 -11.44 -20.49
N MET A 336 19.94 -11.01 -21.15
CA MET A 336 21.29 -11.20 -20.62
C MET A 336 21.55 -10.36 -19.37
N LEU A 337 21.05 -9.11 -19.32
CA LEU A 337 21.11 -8.27 -18.14
C LEU A 337 20.34 -8.90 -16.96
N THR A 338 19.17 -9.50 -17.22
CA THR A 338 18.43 -10.23 -16.17
C THR A 338 19.16 -11.51 -15.73
N CYS A 339 19.72 -12.29 -16.65
CA CYS A 339 20.17 -13.66 -16.33
C CYS A 339 21.63 -13.75 -15.88
N LYS A 340 22.48 -12.77 -16.22
CA LYS A 340 23.92 -12.85 -15.96
C LYS A 340 24.41 -11.87 -14.90
N ASN A 341 23.63 -10.84 -14.60
CA ASN A 341 24.03 -9.89 -13.58
C ASN A 341 23.96 -10.55 -12.21
N GLU A 342 25.04 -10.44 -11.43
CA GLU A 342 25.15 -11.07 -10.11
C GLU A 342 24.43 -10.25 -9.03
N ASP A 343 24.29 -8.94 -9.27
CA ASP A 343 23.55 -8.05 -8.39
C ASP A 343 22.04 -8.21 -8.58
N LEU A 344 21.41 -8.81 -7.56
CA LEU A 344 19.99 -9.11 -7.54
C LEU A 344 19.13 -7.83 -7.49
N ASP A 345 19.64 -6.74 -6.92
CA ASP A 345 18.93 -5.46 -6.86
C ASP A 345 18.83 -4.86 -8.27
N ILE A 346 19.90 -4.93 -9.07
CA ILE A 346 19.89 -4.48 -10.47
C ILE A 346 18.99 -5.40 -11.33
N VAL A 347 19.04 -6.72 -11.11
CA VAL A 347 18.19 -7.68 -11.84
C VAL A 347 16.71 -7.34 -11.66
N SER A 348 16.31 -6.86 -10.47
CA SER A 348 14.93 -6.51 -10.15
C SER A 348 14.36 -5.39 -11.03
N TYR A 349 15.21 -4.49 -11.55
CA TYR A 349 14.78 -3.41 -12.46
C TYR A 349 14.17 -3.97 -13.74
N THR A 350 14.53 -5.18 -14.15
CA THR A 350 14.03 -5.78 -15.40
C THR A 350 12.63 -6.38 -15.27
N PHE A 351 12.11 -6.56 -14.05
CA PHE A 351 10.86 -7.29 -13.83
C PHE A 351 9.62 -6.59 -14.38
N PRO A 352 9.43 -5.26 -14.22
CA PRO A 352 8.23 -4.61 -14.75
C PRO A 352 8.17 -4.64 -16.29
N PHE A 353 9.33 -4.61 -16.97
CA PHE A 353 9.41 -4.89 -18.41
C PHE A 353 8.87 -6.29 -18.75
N TRP A 354 9.35 -7.36 -18.10
CA TRP A 354 8.92 -8.74 -18.40
C TRP A 354 7.41 -8.92 -18.20
N PHE A 355 6.87 -8.32 -17.13
CA PHE A 355 5.45 -8.29 -16.86
C PHE A 355 4.67 -7.59 -18.00
N ASN A 356 5.04 -6.35 -18.34
CA ASN A 356 4.39 -5.55 -19.38
C ASN A 356 4.48 -6.23 -20.77
N PHE A 357 5.63 -6.82 -21.08
CA PHE A 357 5.84 -7.53 -22.33
C PHE A 357 4.97 -8.79 -22.43
N LYS A 358 4.88 -9.56 -21.35
CA LYS A 358 3.95 -10.69 -21.25
C LYS A 358 2.50 -10.25 -21.46
N GLN A 359 2.05 -9.15 -20.86
CA GLN A 359 0.68 -8.63 -21.04
C GLN A 359 0.35 -8.39 -22.53
N SER A 360 1.34 -7.94 -23.31
CA SER A 360 1.19 -7.84 -24.77
C SER A 360 1.16 -9.21 -25.44
N LEU A 361 2.14 -10.08 -25.19
CA LEU A 361 2.29 -11.35 -25.90
C LEU A 361 1.15 -12.36 -25.66
N VAL A 362 0.45 -12.31 -24.51
CA VAL A 362 -0.69 -13.21 -24.25
C VAL A 362 -1.93 -12.85 -25.07
N LEU A 363 -1.99 -11.66 -25.66
CA LEU A 363 -3.13 -11.24 -26.48
C LEU A 363 -3.21 -12.05 -27.78
N PRO A 364 -4.42 -12.46 -28.22
CA PRO A 364 -4.60 -13.25 -29.45
C PRO A 364 -4.02 -12.63 -30.72
N ARG A 365 -3.86 -11.30 -30.77
CA ARG A 365 -3.31 -10.57 -31.92
C ARG A 365 -1.80 -10.75 -32.10
N TYR A 366 -1.07 -11.16 -31.06
CA TYR A 366 0.39 -11.26 -31.05
C TYR A 366 0.89 -12.72 -31.01
N GLN A 367 0.10 -13.67 -31.51
CA GLN A 367 0.44 -15.11 -31.46
C GLN A 367 1.73 -15.46 -32.21
N ASP A 368 2.02 -14.79 -33.33
CA ASP A 368 3.26 -15.04 -34.08
C ASP A 368 4.48 -14.44 -33.37
N SER A 369 4.34 -13.23 -32.81
CA SER A 369 5.36 -12.62 -31.95
C SER A 369 5.63 -13.48 -30.70
N LYS A 370 4.57 -14.02 -30.08
CA LYS A 370 4.66 -14.96 -28.96
C LYS A 370 5.55 -16.16 -29.30
N LYS A 371 5.38 -16.76 -30.48
CA LYS A 371 6.26 -17.85 -30.95
C LYS A 371 7.69 -17.38 -31.17
N ALA A 372 7.89 -16.20 -31.75
CA ALA A 372 9.22 -15.65 -32.05
C ALA A 372 10.05 -15.33 -30.80
N TYR A 373 9.38 -15.06 -29.66
CA TYR A 373 10.00 -14.76 -28.37
C TYR A 373 9.98 -15.92 -27.38
N SER A 374 9.32 -17.03 -27.68
CA SER A 374 9.18 -18.16 -26.76
C SER A 374 10.53 -18.73 -26.31
N ASP A 375 11.53 -18.75 -27.20
CA ASP A 375 12.90 -19.19 -26.87
C ASP A 375 13.59 -18.27 -25.84
N ILE A 376 13.33 -16.97 -25.90
CA ILE A 376 13.84 -16.00 -24.92
C ILE A 376 13.24 -16.26 -23.55
N PHE A 377 11.92 -16.44 -23.46
CA PHE A 377 11.26 -16.73 -22.18
C PHE A 377 11.69 -18.08 -21.59
N VAL A 378 11.97 -19.10 -22.41
CA VAL A 378 12.57 -20.35 -21.93
C VAL A 378 13.96 -20.13 -21.34
N LYS A 379 14.79 -19.29 -21.97
CA LYS A 379 16.10 -18.91 -21.42
C LYS A 379 15.95 -18.09 -20.14
N LEU A 380 14.95 -17.22 -20.06
CA LEU A 380 14.63 -16.43 -18.88
C LEU A 380 14.27 -17.34 -17.70
N ILE A 381 13.40 -18.33 -17.89
CA ILE A 381 13.10 -19.35 -16.85
C ILE A 381 14.39 -19.96 -16.33
N ASN A 382 15.30 -20.36 -17.22
CA ASN A 382 16.58 -20.96 -16.83
C ASN A 382 17.51 -19.98 -16.10
N GLY A 383 17.58 -18.71 -16.53
CA GLY A 383 18.34 -17.68 -15.82
C GLY A 383 17.79 -17.45 -14.42
N ILE A 384 16.48 -17.27 -14.28
CA ILE A 384 15.82 -17.07 -12.98
C ILE A 384 16.00 -18.29 -12.07
N ILE A 385 15.89 -19.53 -12.57
CA ILE A 385 16.17 -20.73 -11.75
C ILE A 385 17.61 -20.71 -11.22
N THR A 386 18.55 -20.14 -11.98
CA THR A 386 19.96 -20.02 -11.54
C THR A 386 20.08 -19.02 -10.39
N HIS A 387 19.41 -17.87 -10.48
CA HIS A 387 19.36 -16.88 -9.40
C HIS A 387 18.63 -17.37 -8.15
N LEU A 388 17.68 -18.29 -8.29
CA LEU A 388 16.98 -18.92 -7.15
C LEU A 388 17.86 -19.89 -6.35
N GLN A 389 19.05 -20.22 -6.84
CA GLN A 389 19.96 -21.17 -6.20
C GLN A 389 20.61 -20.57 -4.96
N TYR A 390 20.51 -21.28 -3.83
CA TYR A 390 21.25 -20.90 -2.64
C TYR A 390 22.77 -20.87 -2.89
N PRO A 391 23.50 -19.90 -2.29
CA PRO A 391 24.94 -19.88 -2.38
C PRO A 391 25.56 -21.15 -1.76
N SER A 392 26.73 -21.53 -2.25
CA SER A 392 27.45 -22.72 -1.75
C SER A 392 28.05 -22.50 -0.35
N GLY A 393 28.25 -21.24 0.05
CA GLY A 393 28.70 -20.82 1.37
C GLY A 393 27.55 -20.42 2.30
N HIS A 394 27.90 -19.95 3.50
CA HIS A 394 26.94 -19.28 4.38
C HIS A 394 26.78 -17.82 3.97
N PHE A 395 25.60 -17.24 4.18
CA PHE A 395 25.39 -15.80 4.06
C PHE A 395 26.30 -15.07 5.06
N SER A 396 26.83 -13.91 4.68
CA SER A 396 27.73 -13.11 5.54
C SER A 396 26.98 -12.59 6.76
N SER A 397 25.68 -12.33 6.60
CA SER A 397 24.79 -11.79 7.61
C SER A 397 23.38 -12.38 7.47
N LYS A 398 22.58 -12.26 8.53
CA LYS A 398 21.15 -12.63 8.49
C LYS A 398 20.36 -11.70 7.57
N GLU A 399 20.77 -10.44 7.45
CA GLU A 399 20.13 -9.46 6.56
C GLU A 399 20.24 -9.87 5.09
N GLU A 400 21.42 -10.35 4.65
CA GLU A 400 21.59 -10.88 3.30
C GLU A 400 20.76 -12.13 3.04
N GLU A 401 20.64 -13.01 4.04
CA GLU A 401 19.77 -14.19 3.93
C GLU A 401 18.30 -13.80 3.75
N ASP A 402 17.85 -12.79 4.50
CA ASP A 402 16.47 -12.31 4.45
C ASP A 402 16.22 -11.54 3.13
N LYS A 403 17.15 -10.68 2.69
CA LYS A 403 17.09 -10.04 1.35
C LYS A 403 17.01 -11.06 0.22
N PHE A 404 17.81 -12.13 0.29
CA PHE A 404 17.75 -13.20 -0.69
C PHE A 404 16.38 -13.90 -0.68
N LYS A 405 15.80 -14.17 0.51
CA LYS A 405 14.46 -14.77 0.59
C LYS A 405 13.39 -13.85 -0.01
N ASP A 406 13.42 -12.57 0.32
CA ASP A 406 12.48 -11.57 -0.21
C ASP A 406 12.57 -11.50 -1.74
N PHE A 407 13.80 -11.45 -2.25
CA PHE A 407 14.06 -11.49 -3.69
C PHE A 407 13.49 -12.75 -4.36
N ARG A 408 13.64 -13.94 -3.77
CA ARG A 408 13.04 -15.18 -4.30
C ARG A 408 11.51 -15.12 -4.38
N TYR A 409 10.85 -14.39 -3.50
CA TYR A 409 9.40 -14.16 -3.59
C TYR A 409 9.05 -13.26 -4.78
N HIS A 410 9.77 -12.15 -4.96
CA HIS A 410 9.56 -11.24 -6.10
C HIS A 410 9.82 -11.92 -7.45
N MET A 411 10.87 -12.74 -7.56
CA MET A 411 11.18 -13.53 -8.77
C MET A 411 10.10 -14.54 -9.16
N GLY A 412 9.31 -15.00 -8.19
CA GLY A 412 8.23 -15.94 -8.43
C GLY A 412 7.22 -15.44 -9.45
N ASP A 413 6.99 -14.13 -9.53
CA ASP A 413 6.06 -13.53 -10.48
C ASP A 413 6.59 -13.53 -11.91
N VAL A 414 7.89 -13.30 -12.11
CA VAL A 414 8.54 -13.42 -13.43
C VAL A 414 8.41 -14.84 -13.97
N LEU A 415 8.54 -15.87 -13.13
CA LEU A 415 8.35 -17.26 -13.54
C LEU A 415 6.90 -17.57 -13.96
N LYS A 416 5.91 -16.98 -13.28
CA LYS A 416 4.50 -17.09 -13.69
C LYS A 416 4.28 -16.42 -15.04
N ASP A 417 4.84 -15.21 -15.23
CA ASP A 417 4.76 -14.49 -16.49
C ASP A 417 5.38 -15.29 -17.64
N CYS A 418 6.55 -15.89 -17.41
CA CYS A 418 7.17 -16.79 -18.36
C CYS A 418 6.26 -17.98 -18.71
N THR A 419 5.64 -18.60 -17.70
CA THR A 419 4.75 -19.75 -17.89
C THR A 419 3.53 -19.40 -18.75
N ALA A 420 2.95 -18.21 -18.58
CA ALA A 420 1.84 -17.73 -19.40
C ALA A 420 2.25 -17.53 -20.89
N VAL A 421 3.51 -17.18 -21.14
CA VAL A 421 4.05 -17.00 -22.50
C VAL A 421 4.45 -18.35 -23.12
N VAL A 422 5.32 -19.14 -22.50
CA VAL A 422 5.81 -20.39 -23.13
C VAL A 422 4.78 -21.52 -23.07
N GLY A 423 3.85 -21.45 -22.12
CA GLY A 423 2.85 -22.48 -21.86
C GLY A 423 3.34 -23.58 -20.91
N THR A 424 2.38 -24.33 -20.38
CA THR A 424 2.60 -25.30 -19.29
C THR A 424 3.68 -26.35 -19.58
N SER A 425 3.67 -26.94 -20.78
CA SER A 425 4.58 -28.05 -21.11
C SER A 425 6.03 -27.59 -21.18
N ASP A 426 6.29 -26.52 -21.93
CA ASP A 426 7.64 -25.99 -22.09
C ASP A 426 8.18 -25.41 -20.78
N ALA A 427 7.34 -24.75 -19.98
CA ALA A 427 7.72 -24.23 -18.67
C ALA A 427 8.12 -25.34 -17.70
N LEU A 428 7.31 -26.41 -17.56
CA LEU A 428 7.60 -27.53 -16.65
C LEU A 428 8.79 -28.38 -17.10
N SER A 429 9.07 -28.43 -18.40
CA SER A 429 10.22 -29.18 -18.91
C SER A 429 11.56 -28.63 -18.41
N GLN A 430 11.67 -27.31 -18.16
CA GLN A 430 12.92 -26.67 -17.72
C GLN A 430 13.37 -27.14 -16.33
N PRO A 431 12.56 -27.03 -15.25
CA PRO A 431 12.94 -27.57 -13.95
C PRO A 431 13.08 -29.09 -13.98
N LEU A 432 12.27 -29.83 -14.75
CA LEU A 432 12.40 -31.29 -14.86
C LEU A 432 13.79 -31.70 -15.40
N ILE A 433 14.26 -31.06 -16.46
CA ILE A 433 15.60 -31.32 -17.04
C ILE A 433 16.68 -31.05 -16.00
N ARG A 434 16.59 -29.93 -15.28
CA ARG A 434 17.56 -29.57 -14.23
C ARG A 434 17.55 -30.58 -13.07
N ILE A 435 16.38 -31.01 -12.61
CA ILE A 435 16.24 -32.04 -11.57
C ILE A 435 16.90 -33.35 -12.01
N LYS A 436 16.59 -33.84 -13.21
CA LYS A 436 17.20 -35.07 -13.75
C LYS A 436 18.71 -34.96 -13.85
N SER A 437 19.22 -33.86 -14.41
CA SER A 437 20.66 -33.62 -14.53
C SER A 437 21.36 -33.55 -13.17
N ALA A 438 20.73 -32.92 -12.18
CA ALA A 438 21.29 -32.81 -10.84
C ALA A 438 21.28 -34.14 -10.07
N ILE A 439 20.30 -35.01 -10.32
CA ILE A 439 20.30 -36.41 -9.84
C ILE A 439 21.43 -37.21 -10.49
N GLU A 440 21.57 -37.15 -11.83
CA GLU A 440 22.60 -37.89 -12.57
C GLU A 440 24.02 -37.51 -12.14
N ASN A 441 24.25 -36.22 -11.87
CA ASN A 441 25.55 -35.68 -11.49
C ASN A 441 25.83 -35.72 -9.98
N ASN A 442 24.89 -36.18 -9.15
CA ASN A 442 24.96 -36.10 -7.67
C ASN A 442 25.33 -34.69 -7.18
N ASN A 443 24.64 -33.68 -7.73
CA ASN A 443 24.87 -32.28 -7.40
C ASN A 443 24.47 -31.96 -5.95
N SER A 444 24.94 -30.82 -5.45
CA SER A 444 24.60 -30.33 -4.12
C SER A 444 23.11 -30.02 -3.98
N TRP A 445 22.61 -30.01 -2.75
CA TRP A 445 21.20 -29.79 -2.47
C TRP A 445 20.70 -28.42 -2.96
N GLN A 446 21.57 -27.41 -3.03
CA GLN A 446 21.24 -26.07 -3.52
C GLN A 446 20.80 -26.10 -4.99
N ILE A 447 21.51 -26.85 -5.84
CA ILE A 447 21.20 -27.00 -7.27
C ILE A 447 19.89 -27.77 -7.45
N MET A 448 19.56 -28.69 -6.55
CA MET A 448 18.30 -29.44 -6.54
C MET A 448 17.11 -28.63 -6.02
N GLU A 449 17.32 -27.76 -5.04
CA GLU A 449 16.23 -26.99 -4.40
C GLU A 449 15.70 -25.86 -5.31
N ALA A 450 16.57 -25.19 -6.07
CA ALA A 450 16.18 -24.10 -6.95
C ALA A 450 15.08 -24.47 -7.99
N PRO A 451 15.19 -25.58 -8.75
CA PRO A 451 14.12 -26.00 -9.65
C PRO A 451 12.84 -26.42 -8.90
N LEU A 452 12.93 -26.97 -7.68
CA LEU A 452 11.73 -27.25 -6.86
C LEU A 452 11.02 -25.96 -6.46
N PHE A 453 11.77 -24.93 -6.06
CA PHE A 453 11.21 -23.61 -5.77
C PHE A 453 10.51 -23.02 -7.00
N SER A 454 11.11 -23.15 -8.18
CA SER A 454 10.48 -22.68 -9.43
C SER A 454 9.18 -23.44 -9.76
N LEU A 455 9.12 -24.76 -9.52
CA LEU A 455 7.90 -25.53 -9.67
C LEU A 455 6.79 -25.03 -8.75
N ARG A 456 7.15 -24.66 -7.51
CA ARG A 456 6.23 -24.10 -6.52
C ARG A 456 5.67 -22.75 -6.97
N THR A 457 6.50 -21.86 -7.52
CA THR A 457 6.07 -20.51 -7.93
C THR A 457 5.22 -20.55 -9.20
N MET A 458 5.54 -21.43 -10.15
CA MET A 458 4.81 -21.58 -11.41
C MET A 458 3.44 -22.26 -11.25
N ALA A 459 3.20 -22.95 -10.12
CA ALA A 459 2.05 -23.84 -9.92
C ALA A 459 0.68 -23.24 -10.31
N LYS A 460 0.44 -21.96 -10.02
CA LYS A 460 -0.83 -21.28 -10.32
C LYS A 460 -1.12 -21.15 -11.83
N GLU A 461 -0.08 -21.09 -12.66
CA GLU A 461 -0.21 -20.96 -14.13
C GLU A 461 -0.22 -22.33 -14.84
N ILE A 462 -0.08 -23.42 -14.08
CA ILE A 462 -0.09 -24.79 -14.62
C ILE A 462 -1.52 -25.26 -14.77
N SER A 463 -1.83 -25.79 -15.95
CA SER A 463 -3.17 -26.33 -16.23
C SER A 463 -3.47 -27.57 -15.38
N LEU A 464 -4.67 -27.60 -14.78
CA LEU A 464 -5.17 -28.75 -14.03
C LEU A 464 -5.36 -30.02 -14.89
N THR A 465 -5.34 -29.90 -16.22
CA THR A 465 -5.46 -31.04 -17.15
C THR A 465 -4.12 -31.56 -17.67
N GLU A 466 -2.99 -30.97 -17.26
CA GLU A 466 -1.66 -31.48 -17.58
C GLU A 466 -1.52 -32.91 -17.05
N SER A 467 -1.07 -33.84 -17.89
CA SER A 467 -1.02 -35.28 -17.57
C SER A 467 0.21 -35.98 -18.15
N THR A 468 1.19 -35.20 -18.62
CA THR A 468 2.38 -35.73 -19.30
C THR A 468 3.64 -35.52 -18.48
N ILE A 469 3.92 -34.29 -18.05
CA ILE A 469 5.17 -33.91 -17.40
C ILE A 469 5.01 -33.90 -15.87
N LEU A 470 3.91 -33.35 -15.35
CA LEU A 470 3.69 -33.20 -13.91
C LEU A 470 3.56 -34.56 -13.19
N PRO A 471 2.89 -35.60 -13.74
CA PRO A 471 2.92 -36.93 -13.14
C PRO A 471 4.33 -37.51 -12.97
N GLU A 472 5.22 -37.23 -13.93
CA GLU A 472 6.62 -37.65 -13.87
C GLU A 472 7.37 -36.87 -12.77
N ILE A 473 7.21 -35.55 -12.74
CA ILE A 473 7.78 -34.67 -11.72
C ILE A 473 7.39 -35.14 -10.32
N ILE A 474 6.10 -35.38 -10.05
CA ILE A 474 5.62 -35.79 -8.73
C ILE A 474 6.23 -37.13 -8.30
N LYS A 475 6.32 -38.10 -9.22
CA LYS A 475 6.98 -39.39 -8.94
C LYS A 475 8.46 -39.22 -8.61
N ILE A 476 9.17 -38.32 -9.28
CA ILE A 476 10.57 -38.02 -8.98
C ILE A 476 10.68 -37.37 -7.61
N ILE A 477 9.86 -36.34 -7.33
CA ILE A 477 9.85 -35.58 -6.07
C ILE A 477 9.67 -36.51 -4.87
N CYS A 478 8.68 -37.43 -4.92
CA CYS A 478 8.43 -38.36 -3.83
C CYS A 478 9.56 -39.37 -3.57
N ASN A 479 10.52 -39.50 -4.48
CA ASN A 479 11.66 -40.43 -4.40
C ASN A 479 13.03 -39.71 -4.31
N LEU A 480 13.04 -38.38 -4.09
CA LEU A 480 14.29 -37.63 -3.95
C LEU A 480 15.08 -38.02 -2.69
N PRO A 481 16.40 -37.78 -2.66
CA PRO A 481 17.22 -38.05 -1.48
C PRO A 481 16.72 -37.30 -0.24
N GLU A 482 16.78 -37.96 0.92
CA GLU A 482 16.38 -37.38 2.21
C GLU A 482 17.40 -36.34 2.68
N GLN A 483 17.17 -35.08 2.30
CA GLN A 483 17.89 -33.90 2.77
C GLN A 483 16.86 -32.85 3.25
N PRO A 484 17.05 -32.19 4.40
CA PRO A 484 16.00 -31.36 5.03
C PRO A 484 15.43 -30.23 4.16
N LYS A 485 16.26 -29.50 3.41
CA LYS A 485 15.84 -28.38 2.54
C LYS A 485 15.10 -28.88 1.28
N ILE A 486 15.56 -29.98 0.68
CA ILE A 486 14.88 -30.66 -0.43
C ILE A 486 13.55 -31.21 0.04
N ARG A 487 13.51 -31.84 1.23
CA ARG A 487 12.29 -32.36 1.85
C ARG A 487 11.26 -31.25 2.03
N TYR A 488 11.68 -30.14 2.65
CA TYR A 488 10.86 -28.95 2.86
C TYR A 488 10.32 -28.37 1.54
N ALA A 489 11.19 -28.11 0.56
CA ALA A 489 10.80 -27.56 -0.74
C ALA A 489 9.83 -28.50 -1.49
N SER A 490 10.11 -29.81 -1.48
CA SER A 490 9.27 -30.84 -2.09
C SER A 490 7.88 -30.89 -1.47
N THR A 491 7.78 -30.89 -0.13
CA THR A 491 6.49 -30.84 0.59
C THR A 491 5.67 -29.63 0.18
N LEU A 492 6.31 -28.46 0.08
CA LEU A 492 5.63 -27.23 -0.34
C LEU A 492 5.21 -27.24 -1.81
N VAL A 493 5.99 -27.88 -2.70
CA VAL A 493 5.57 -28.11 -4.09
C VAL A 493 4.30 -28.96 -4.10
N LEU A 494 4.29 -30.10 -3.41
CA LEU A 494 3.12 -30.98 -3.36
C LEU A 494 1.88 -30.25 -2.81
N GLY A 495 2.05 -29.46 -1.75
CA GLY A 495 0.98 -28.64 -1.17
C GLY A 495 0.41 -27.56 -2.12
N ARG A 496 1.14 -27.16 -3.17
CA ARG A 496 0.65 -26.21 -4.20
C ARG A 496 -0.03 -26.88 -5.38
N TYR A 497 0.16 -28.18 -5.58
CA TYR A 497 -0.43 -28.97 -6.67
C TYR A 497 -1.60 -29.86 -6.20
N THR A 498 -2.23 -29.53 -5.07
CA THR A 498 -3.36 -30.29 -4.49
C THR A 498 -4.61 -30.23 -5.36
N GLU A 499 -4.96 -29.07 -5.93
CA GLU A 499 -6.05 -28.94 -6.92
C GLU A 499 -5.81 -29.79 -8.17
N TRP A 500 -4.56 -29.89 -8.62
CA TRP A 500 -4.20 -30.76 -9.73
C TRP A 500 -4.35 -32.23 -9.31
N THR A 501 -3.84 -32.61 -8.14
CA THR A 501 -3.95 -33.98 -7.61
C THR A 501 -5.42 -34.42 -7.44
N ALA A 502 -6.33 -33.51 -7.10
CA ALA A 502 -7.76 -33.80 -7.03
C ALA A 502 -8.34 -34.30 -8.37
N LYS A 503 -7.71 -33.96 -9.51
CA LYS A 503 -8.07 -34.45 -10.86
C LYS A 503 -7.25 -35.65 -11.33
N HIS A 504 -6.18 -36.02 -10.62
CA HIS A 504 -5.32 -37.17 -10.90
C HIS A 504 -5.15 -38.06 -9.66
N PRO A 505 -6.23 -38.74 -9.21
CA PRO A 505 -6.26 -39.45 -7.92
C PRO A 505 -5.25 -40.61 -7.81
N GLU A 506 -4.75 -41.12 -8.93
CA GLU A 506 -3.77 -42.22 -8.96
C GLU A 506 -2.43 -41.87 -8.30
N LEU A 507 -2.12 -40.58 -8.13
CA LEU A 507 -0.93 -40.11 -7.44
C LEU A 507 -1.21 -39.64 -6.01
N LEU A 508 -2.46 -39.68 -5.54
CA LEU A 508 -2.81 -39.16 -4.22
C LEU A 508 -2.14 -39.99 -3.11
N GLU A 509 -2.14 -41.32 -3.23
CA GLU A 509 -1.61 -42.19 -2.18
C GLU A 509 -0.10 -42.00 -1.96
N ILE A 510 0.71 -41.95 -3.03
CA ILE A 510 2.17 -41.75 -2.92
C ILE A 510 2.50 -40.37 -2.34
N GLN A 511 1.73 -39.34 -2.69
CA GLN A 511 1.90 -37.99 -2.15
C GLN A 511 1.53 -37.95 -0.66
N LEU A 512 0.40 -38.53 -0.25
CA LEU A 512 0.00 -38.58 1.16
C LEU A 512 1.00 -39.36 2.00
N GLN A 513 1.49 -40.50 1.52
CA GLN A 513 2.55 -41.26 2.20
C GLN A 513 3.80 -40.40 2.38
N TYR A 514 4.19 -39.64 1.35
CA TYR A 514 5.29 -38.69 1.45
C TYR A 514 5.00 -37.63 2.52
N ILE A 515 3.82 -37.00 2.54
CA ILE A 515 3.46 -36.01 3.55
C ILE A 515 3.46 -36.60 4.97
N PHE A 516 2.85 -37.76 5.20
CA PHE A 516 2.83 -38.41 6.52
C PHE A 516 4.22 -38.77 7.02
N ASN A 517 5.12 -39.21 6.15
CA ASN A 517 6.52 -39.48 6.52
C ASN A 517 7.26 -38.21 6.96
N GLY A 518 6.81 -37.01 6.55
CA GLY A 518 7.37 -35.74 7.00
C GLY A 518 7.26 -35.50 8.51
N PHE A 519 6.26 -36.10 9.16
CA PHE A 519 6.04 -36.03 10.60
C PHE A 519 6.89 -37.02 11.41
N GLN A 520 7.51 -38.02 10.77
CA GLN A 520 8.24 -39.12 11.44
C GLN A 520 9.77 -38.91 11.49
N LEU A 521 10.28 -37.82 10.90
CA LEU A 521 11.72 -37.61 10.77
C LEU A 521 12.41 -37.39 12.14
N HIS A 522 13.61 -37.96 12.30
CA HIS A 522 14.27 -38.21 13.59
C HIS A 522 14.66 -36.96 14.40
N GLU A 523 14.55 -37.09 15.73
CA GLU A 523 14.94 -36.12 16.75
C GLU A 523 16.39 -35.61 16.56
N GLY A 524 16.58 -34.29 16.38
CA GLY A 524 17.90 -33.65 16.52
C GLY A 524 18.29 -32.54 15.54
N SER A 525 17.53 -32.27 14.47
CA SER A 525 17.84 -31.19 13.51
C SER A 525 16.95 -29.95 13.69
N SER A 526 17.54 -28.75 13.68
CA SER A 526 16.82 -27.46 13.75
C SER A 526 15.78 -27.26 12.63
N ASP A 527 15.96 -27.93 11.48
CA ASP A 527 15.04 -27.85 10.34
C ASP A 527 13.79 -28.74 10.49
N MET A 528 13.71 -29.61 11.52
CA MET A 528 12.59 -30.56 11.68
C MET A 528 11.24 -29.85 11.85
N GLN A 529 11.19 -28.81 12.69
CA GLN A 529 9.95 -28.06 12.91
C GLN A 529 9.44 -27.48 11.60
N SER A 530 10.33 -26.93 10.76
CA SER A 530 9.94 -26.35 9.48
C SER A 530 9.32 -27.37 8.52
N ILE A 531 9.80 -28.62 8.54
CA ILE A 531 9.25 -29.71 7.73
C ILE A 531 7.89 -30.15 8.27
N ILE A 532 7.74 -30.24 9.60
CA ILE A 532 6.46 -30.55 10.24
C ILE A 532 5.42 -29.50 9.87
N THR A 533 5.73 -28.21 10.05
CA THR A 533 4.84 -27.10 9.68
C THR A 533 4.48 -27.15 8.19
N ALA A 534 5.46 -27.35 7.30
CA ALA A 534 5.19 -27.50 5.86
C ALA A 534 4.31 -28.72 5.56
N SER A 535 4.47 -29.82 6.30
CA SER A 535 3.70 -31.06 6.11
C SER A 535 2.27 -30.90 6.61
N SER A 536 2.05 -30.20 7.73
CA SER A 536 0.72 -29.81 8.23
C SER A 536 -0.01 -28.96 7.19
N HIS A 537 0.67 -27.93 6.67
CA HIS A 537 0.13 -27.03 5.66
C HIS A 537 -0.23 -27.75 4.35
N ALA A 538 0.66 -28.63 3.87
CA ALA A 538 0.39 -29.44 2.70
C ALA A 538 -0.78 -30.39 2.93
N LEU A 539 -0.83 -31.07 4.09
CA LEU A 539 -1.92 -31.99 4.43
C LEU A 539 -3.27 -31.27 4.53
N MET A 540 -3.30 -30.06 5.07
CA MET A 540 -4.48 -29.20 5.06
C MET A 540 -5.00 -29.00 3.64
N PHE A 541 -4.15 -28.58 2.69
CA PHE A 541 -4.57 -28.39 1.29
C PHE A 541 -5.01 -29.68 0.60
N PHE A 542 -4.33 -30.81 0.86
CA PHE A 542 -4.80 -32.11 0.38
C PHE A 542 -6.20 -32.41 0.91
N CYS A 543 -6.45 -32.18 2.20
CA CYS A 543 -7.74 -32.38 2.80
C CYS A 543 -8.82 -31.44 2.23
N LEU A 544 -8.50 -30.17 1.94
CA LEU A 544 -9.42 -29.21 1.32
C LEU A 544 -9.80 -29.63 -0.11
N ASP A 545 -8.81 -29.74 -0.99
CA ASP A 545 -9.02 -29.94 -2.42
C ASP A 545 -9.41 -31.37 -2.78
N CYS A 546 -8.85 -32.36 -2.07
CA CYS A 546 -9.15 -33.78 -2.28
C CYS A 546 -10.22 -34.32 -1.31
N SER A 547 -10.93 -33.44 -0.58
CA SER A 547 -11.93 -33.80 0.46
C SER A 547 -12.87 -34.94 0.06
N LYS A 548 -13.41 -34.91 -1.16
CA LYS A 548 -14.32 -35.95 -1.69
C LYS A 548 -13.65 -37.32 -1.81
N LEU A 549 -12.39 -37.35 -2.24
CA LEU A 549 -11.58 -38.58 -2.40
C LEU A 549 -11.16 -39.16 -1.04
N LEU A 550 -11.06 -38.31 -0.02
CA LEU A 550 -10.58 -38.66 1.32
C LEU A 550 -11.69 -39.10 2.28
N THR A 551 -12.95 -39.06 1.86
CA THR A 551 -14.10 -39.45 2.71
C THR A 551 -13.97 -40.87 3.28
N GLY A 552 -13.37 -41.82 2.55
CA GLY A 552 -13.12 -43.18 3.01
C GLY A 552 -11.96 -43.35 4.00
N TYR A 553 -11.12 -42.31 4.16
CA TYR A 553 -9.91 -42.33 5.00
C TYR A 553 -10.07 -41.50 6.28
N ILE A 554 -11.27 -40.97 6.56
CA ILE A 554 -11.51 -40.05 7.68
C ILE A 554 -11.07 -40.61 9.04
N ASP A 555 -11.35 -41.88 9.33
CA ASP A 555 -10.93 -42.50 10.59
C ASP A 555 -9.41 -42.56 10.72
N GLN A 556 -8.70 -42.79 9.61
CA GLN A 556 -7.23 -42.81 9.60
C GLN A 556 -6.66 -41.40 9.82
N LEU A 557 -7.28 -40.39 9.21
CA LEU A 557 -6.88 -38.98 9.36
C LEU A 557 -7.10 -38.47 10.79
N ILE A 558 -8.24 -38.81 11.41
CA ILE A 558 -8.53 -38.46 12.81
C ILE A 558 -7.54 -39.14 13.76
N ASN A 559 -7.31 -40.45 13.59
CA ASN A 559 -6.33 -41.17 14.39
C ASN A 559 -4.92 -40.61 14.21
N PHE A 560 -4.55 -40.22 12.99
CA PHE A 560 -3.29 -39.54 12.72
C PHE A 560 -3.19 -38.22 13.49
N PHE A 561 -4.22 -37.36 13.40
CA PHE A 561 -4.27 -36.09 14.12
C PHE A 561 -4.07 -36.29 15.64
N PHE A 562 -4.80 -37.22 16.25
CA PHE A 562 -4.64 -37.51 17.68
C PHE A 562 -3.26 -38.04 18.08
N ASN A 563 -2.56 -38.72 17.17
CA ASN A 563 -1.19 -39.19 17.41
C ASN A 563 -0.17 -38.05 17.34
N VAL A 564 -0.34 -37.11 16.41
CA VAL A 564 0.63 -36.03 16.18
C VAL A 564 0.33 -34.76 16.98
N GLN A 565 -0.89 -34.55 17.49
CA GLN A 565 -1.32 -33.29 18.12
C GLN A 565 -0.40 -32.78 19.23
N ASN A 566 0.25 -33.67 20.00
CA ASN A 566 1.14 -33.26 21.09
C ASN A 566 2.58 -32.93 20.63
N SER A 567 2.91 -33.23 19.37
CA SER A 567 4.24 -33.03 18.76
C SER A 567 4.28 -31.84 17.79
N VAL A 568 3.12 -31.29 17.43
CA VAL A 568 2.99 -30.17 16.50
C VAL A 568 2.62 -28.89 17.25
N ASP A 569 3.06 -27.75 16.73
CA ASP A 569 2.67 -26.43 17.23
C ASP A 569 1.17 -26.16 17.00
N ILE A 570 0.63 -25.14 17.67
CA ILE A 570 -0.81 -24.86 17.63
C ILE A 570 -1.30 -24.41 16.25
N GLU A 571 -0.47 -23.69 15.49
CA GLU A 571 -0.82 -23.24 14.13
C GLU A 571 -0.97 -24.46 13.20
N SER A 572 -0.02 -25.40 13.29
CA SER A 572 -0.11 -26.70 12.61
C SER A 572 -1.35 -27.50 13.04
N GLN A 573 -1.72 -27.52 14.32
CA GLN A 573 -2.95 -28.18 14.78
C GLN A 573 -4.19 -27.54 14.16
N PHE A 574 -4.21 -26.21 14.08
CA PHE A 574 -5.31 -25.45 13.49
C PHE A 574 -5.49 -25.80 12.01
N GLU A 575 -4.42 -25.78 11.21
CA GLU A 575 -4.44 -26.16 9.79
C GLU A 575 -4.93 -27.60 9.58
N LEU A 576 -4.51 -28.54 10.44
CA LEU A 576 -4.98 -29.92 10.37
C LEU A 576 -6.48 -30.02 10.68
N CYS A 577 -6.99 -29.30 11.68
CA CYS A 577 -8.42 -29.21 11.98
C CYS A 577 -9.22 -28.60 10.82
N GLN A 578 -8.71 -27.55 10.18
CA GLN A 578 -9.30 -26.93 8.99
C GLN A 578 -9.39 -27.94 7.84
N GLY A 579 -8.32 -28.68 7.57
CA GLY A 579 -8.34 -29.77 6.60
C GLY A 579 -9.40 -30.83 6.92
N LEU A 580 -9.44 -31.30 8.17
CA LEU A 580 -10.44 -32.28 8.62
C LEU A 580 -11.88 -31.74 8.45
N SER A 581 -12.11 -30.45 8.71
CA SER A 581 -13.41 -29.79 8.49
C SER A 581 -13.95 -30.04 7.09
N ALA A 582 -13.11 -29.92 6.06
CA ALA A 582 -13.50 -30.12 4.66
C ALA A 582 -13.87 -31.58 4.35
N VAL A 583 -13.11 -32.54 4.89
CA VAL A 583 -13.37 -33.97 4.71
C VAL A 583 -14.65 -34.38 5.45
N ILE A 584 -14.86 -33.85 6.67
CA ILE A 584 -16.08 -34.06 7.47
C ILE A 584 -17.30 -33.46 6.77
N ASN A 585 -17.15 -32.27 6.17
CA ASN A 585 -18.23 -31.64 5.41
C ASN A 585 -18.71 -32.52 4.24
N ASN A 586 -17.87 -33.40 3.68
CA ASN A 586 -18.29 -34.33 2.62
C ASN A 586 -18.84 -35.68 3.13
N GLN A 587 -18.91 -35.89 4.45
CA GLN A 587 -19.49 -37.13 5.02
C GLN A 587 -21.02 -37.17 4.89
N PRO A 588 -21.61 -38.38 4.77
CA PRO A 588 -23.06 -38.55 4.80
C PRO A 588 -23.69 -38.05 6.11
N GLU A 589 -24.92 -37.52 6.03
CA GLU A 589 -25.68 -37.00 7.18
C GLU A 589 -25.77 -38.00 8.35
N SER A 590 -25.87 -39.29 8.04
CA SER A 590 -25.97 -40.34 9.06
C SER A 590 -24.69 -40.57 9.88
N LYS A 591 -23.55 -40.08 9.41
CA LYS A 591 -22.22 -40.32 10.03
C LYS A 591 -21.56 -39.05 10.55
N VAL A 592 -21.89 -37.89 9.99
CA VAL A 592 -21.18 -36.63 10.27
C VAL A 592 -21.18 -36.28 11.76
N SER A 593 -22.31 -36.42 12.44
CA SER A 593 -22.47 -36.17 13.88
C SER A 593 -21.54 -37.06 14.72
N ALA A 594 -21.58 -38.39 14.50
CA ALA A 594 -20.75 -39.33 15.25
C ALA A 594 -19.24 -39.14 15.03
N ILE A 595 -18.83 -38.75 13.82
CA ILE A 595 -17.42 -38.45 13.49
C ILE A 595 -16.99 -37.15 14.18
N PHE A 596 -17.81 -36.10 14.08
CA PHE A 596 -17.52 -34.81 14.68
C PHE A 596 -17.44 -34.88 16.21
N GLN A 597 -18.33 -35.66 16.84
CA GLN A 597 -18.34 -35.88 18.28
C GLN A 597 -17.00 -36.41 18.81
N GLN A 598 -16.27 -37.23 18.06
CA GLN A 598 -14.97 -37.75 18.51
C GLN A 598 -13.93 -36.65 18.69
N LEU A 599 -13.87 -35.71 17.74
CA LEU A 599 -12.96 -34.55 17.80
C LEU A 599 -13.38 -33.57 18.89
N LEU A 600 -14.70 -33.36 19.02
CA LEU A 600 -15.28 -32.50 20.02
C LEU A 600 -15.02 -33.00 21.45
N ASP A 601 -15.21 -34.30 21.69
CA ASP A 601 -14.98 -34.93 22.98
C ASP A 601 -13.51 -34.82 23.42
N ASP A 602 -12.56 -35.03 22.50
CA ASP A 602 -11.13 -34.91 22.83
C ASP A 602 -10.76 -33.46 23.16
N ASN A 603 -11.19 -32.51 22.32
CA ASN A 603 -10.89 -31.10 22.51
C ASN A 603 -11.49 -30.55 23.83
N LEU A 604 -12.76 -30.83 24.11
CA LEU A 604 -13.41 -30.35 25.34
C LEU A 604 -12.81 -30.98 26.60
N LYS A 605 -12.40 -32.24 26.56
CA LYS A 605 -11.65 -32.86 27.68
C LYS A 605 -10.33 -32.15 27.96
N GLN A 606 -9.62 -31.73 26.92
CA GLN A 606 -8.39 -30.94 27.08
C GLN A 606 -8.68 -29.58 27.70
N VAL A 607 -9.75 -28.90 27.28
CA VAL A 607 -10.21 -27.63 27.90
C VAL A 607 -10.55 -27.84 29.37
N GLU A 608 -11.35 -28.85 29.71
CA GLU A 608 -11.73 -29.17 31.09
C GLU A 608 -10.50 -29.45 31.98
N ALA A 609 -9.47 -30.12 31.45
CA ALA A 609 -8.23 -30.39 32.16
C ALA A 609 -7.38 -29.13 32.43
N LEU A 610 -7.52 -28.09 31.60
CA LEU A 610 -6.83 -26.80 31.76
C LEU A 610 -7.52 -25.88 32.77
N VAL A 611 -8.84 -25.99 32.97
CA VAL A 611 -9.61 -25.11 33.88
C VAL A 611 -9.05 -25.06 35.31
N PRO A 612 -8.70 -26.17 35.98
CA PRO A 612 -8.11 -26.11 37.33
C PRO A 612 -6.75 -25.39 37.36
N GLN A 613 -5.97 -25.51 36.28
CA GLN A 613 -4.64 -24.89 36.17
C GLN A 613 -4.78 -23.39 35.92
N TRP A 614 -5.73 -22.98 35.08
CA TRP A 614 -6.11 -21.58 34.87
C TRP A 614 -6.57 -20.90 36.17
N LYS A 615 -7.36 -21.59 37.01
CA LYS A 615 -7.74 -21.04 38.34
C LYS A 615 -6.54 -20.77 39.25
N THR A 616 -5.40 -21.44 39.01
CA THR A 616 -4.16 -21.24 39.76
C THR A 616 -3.30 -20.13 39.13
N ASN A 617 -3.25 -20.04 37.80
CA ASN A 617 -2.50 -19.03 37.06
C ASN A 617 -3.19 -18.67 35.73
N SER A 618 -4.12 -17.72 35.76
CA SER A 618 -4.92 -17.36 34.58
C SER A 618 -4.06 -16.85 33.42
N MET A 619 -3.06 -16.00 33.68
CA MET A 619 -2.22 -15.41 32.63
C MET A 619 -1.48 -16.45 31.77
N LEU A 620 -1.04 -17.57 32.35
CA LEU A 620 -0.31 -18.61 31.62
C LEU A 620 -1.23 -19.57 30.85
N PHE A 621 -2.39 -19.88 31.40
CA PHE A 621 -3.28 -20.92 30.87
C PHE A 621 -4.47 -20.39 30.08
N ALA A 622 -4.79 -19.08 30.17
CA ALA A 622 -5.83 -18.47 29.35
C ALA A 622 -5.53 -18.58 27.84
N PRO A 623 -4.29 -18.31 27.36
CA PRO A 623 -3.93 -18.55 25.96
C PRO A 623 -4.11 -20.02 25.56
N GLN A 624 -3.75 -20.97 26.43
CA GLN A 624 -3.88 -22.41 26.11
C GLN A 624 -5.34 -22.86 26.01
N ILE A 625 -6.24 -22.30 26.84
CA ILE A 625 -7.68 -22.55 26.72
C ILE A 625 -8.21 -21.93 25.42
N ALA A 626 -7.81 -20.69 25.13
CA ALA A 626 -8.16 -19.97 23.91
C ALA A 626 -7.71 -20.71 22.65
N ASP A 627 -6.49 -21.25 22.63
CA ASP A 627 -5.93 -22.07 21.56
C ASP A 627 -6.82 -23.30 21.27
N LYS A 628 -7.30 -24.00 22.31
CA LYS A 628 -8.18 -25.16 22.14
C LYS A 628 -9.56 -24.77 21.62
N ILE A 629 -10.07 -23.59 21.98
CA ILE A 629 -11.31 -23.03 21.40
C ILE A 629 -11.10 -22.65 19.92
N ASP A 630 -9.93 -22.13 19.55
CA ASP A 630 -9.58 -21.84 18.15
C ASP A 630 -9.52 -23.13 17.30
N LEU A 631 -9.12 -24.27 17.87
CA LEU A 631 -9.21 -25.56 17.16
C LEU A 631 -10.67 -25.96 16.86
N LEU A 632 -11.62 -25.67 17.76
CA LEU A 632 -13.05 -25.86 17.46
C LEU A 632 -13.49 -24.91 16.35
N TYR A 633 -13.02 -23.67 16.36
CA TYR A 633 -13.27 -22.72 15.28
C TYR A 633 -12.80 -23.26 13.92
N ALA A 634 -11.59 -23.81 13.84
CA ALA A 634 -11.05 -24.42 12.61
C ALA A 634 -11.93 -25.56 12.10
N LEU A 635 -12.51 -26.36 13.00
CA LEU A 635 -13.42 -27.45 12.61
C LEU A 635 -14.70 -26.95 11.95
N PHE A 636 -15.14 -25.70 12.20
CA PHE A 636 -16.30 -25.08 11.55
C PHE A 636 -15.97 -24.29 10.29
N GLU A 637 -14.72 -24.28 9.85
CA GLU A 637 -14.28 -23.42 8.75
C GLU A 637 -14.93 -23.81 7.41
N GLU A 638 -15.00 -25.10 7.10
CA GLU A 638 -15.59 -25.65 5.87
C GLU A 638 -16.95 -26.31 6.06
N LEU A 639 -17.40 -26.51 7.30
CA LEU A 639 -18.72 -27.08 7.60
C LEU A 639 -19.83 -26.12 7.17
N LYS A 640 -20.85 -26.68 6.51
CA LYS A 640 -22.03 -25.94 6.04
C LYS A 640 -23.31 -26.70 6.38
N PRO A 641 -24.43 -25.99 6.59
CA PRO A 641 -25.73 -26.62 6.74
C PRO A 641 -26.06 -27.55 5.58
N ARG A 642 -26.69 -28.69 5.88
CA ARG A 642 -27.15 -29.67 4.88
C ARG A 642 -28.38 -29.19 4.12
N TYR A 643 -29.16 -28.33 4.76
CA TYR A 643 -30.39 -27.75 4.22
C TYR A 643 -30.25 -26.24 4.15
N SER A 644 -30.94 -25.60 3.20
CA SER A 644 -30.95 -24.13 3.11
C SER A 644 -31.83 -23.52 4.20
N TYR A 645 -32.88 -24.24 4.62
CA TYR A 645 -33.81 -23.75 5.63
C TYR A 645 -34.29 -24.86 6.58
N PRO A 646 -34.61 -24.53 7.85
CA PRO A 646 -35.09 -25.49 8.85
C PRO A 646 -36.37 -26.24 8.47
N GLN A 647 -37.20 -25.70 7.57
CA GLN A 647 -38.41 -26.38 7.11
C GLN A 647 -38.12 -27.58 6.18
N GLN A 648 -36.92 -27.65 5.59
CA GLN A 648 -36.53 -28.72 4.68
C GLN A 648 -36.02 -29.96 5.40
N GLY A 649 -35.42 -29.78 6.58
CA GLY A 649 -34.83 -30.85 7.38
C GLY A 649 -34.10 -30.29 8.60
N SER A 650 -33.87 -31.14 9.59
CA SER A 650 -33.04 -30.80 10.75
C SER A 650 -31.56 -30.90 10.39
N GLU A 651 -30.78 -29.91 10.80
CA GLU A 651 -29.33 -29.93 10.65
C GLU A 651 -28.70 -31.03 11.53
N PRO A 652 -27.96 -32.01 10.96
CA PRO A 652 -27.34 -33.08 11.72
C PRO A 652 -26.35 -32.63 12.80
N LEU A 653 -25.70 -31.47 12.64
CA LEU A 653 -24.73 -30.93 13.61
C LEU A 653 -25.35 -30.01 14.67
N LEU A 654 -26.66 -29.79 14.64
CA LEU A 654 -27.34 -28.96 15.64
C LEU A 654 -27.13 -29.48 17.09
N PRO A 655 -27.23 -30.79 17.39
CA PRO A 655 -26.98 -31.31 18.74
C PRO A 655 -25.56 -31.01 19.22
N GLU A 656 -24.56 -31.09 18.35
CA GLU A 656 -23.16 -30.79 18.66
C GLU A 656 -22.96 -29.29 18.90
N ILE A 657 -23.62 -28.42 18.13
CA ILE A 657 -23.63 -26.97 18.35
C ILE A 657 -24.24 -26.62 19.72
N GLU A 658 -25.38 -27.24 20.07
CA GLU A 658 -25.99 -27.09 21.40
C GLU A 658 -25.06 -27.59 22.52
N PHE A 659 -24.39 -28.72 22.30
CA PHE A 659 -23.42 -29.27 23.26
C PHE A 659 -22.21 -28.35 23.46
N ILE A 660 -21.64 -27.81 22.37
CA ILE A 660 -20.57 -26.80 22.42
C ILE A 660 -21.03 -25.59 23.23
N TRP A 661 -22.20 -25.04 22.93
CA TRP A 661 -22.70 -23.87 23.64
C TRP A 661 -22.85 -24.15 25.15
N ASN A 662 -23.40 -25.30 25.52
CA ASN A 662 -23.53 -25.68 26.92
C ASN A 662 -22.17 -25.81 27.62
N ALA A 663 -21.17 -26.42 26.97
CA ALA A 663 -19.82 -26.53 27.51
C ALA A 663 -19.15 -25.16 27.68
N LEU A 664 -19.27 -24.27 26.69
CA LEU A 664 -18.77 -22.90 26.75
C LEU A 664 -19.47 -22.10 27.85
N ARG A 665 -20.79 -22.27 28.03
CA ARG A 665 -21.53 -21.61 29.10
C ARG A 665 -21.05 -22.05 30.48
N THR A 666 -20.78 -23.34 30.68
CA THR A 666 -20.18 -23.84 31.93
C THR A 666 -18.76 -23.30 32.13
N LEU A 667 -17.95 -23.22 31.07
CA LEU A 667 -16.61 -22.62 31.13
C LEU A 667 -16.66 -21.13 31.53
N LEU A 668 -17.57 -20.36 30.95
CA LEU A 668 -17.68 -18.92 31.14
C LEU A 668 -18.30 -18.55 32.48
N LEU A 669 -19.45 -19.16 32.81
CA LEU A 669 -20.25 -18.81 33.99
C LEU A 669 -19.81 -19.61 35.22
N ASP A 670 -19.78 -20.93 35.15
CA ASP A 670 -19.55 -21.78 36.33
C ASP A 670 -18.07 -21.81 36.73
N ALA A 671 -17.16 -21.82 35.75
CA ALA A 671 -15.73 -21.72 36.00
C ALA A 671 -15.23 -20.28 36.19
N GLY A 672 -16.01 -19.26 35.79
CA GLY A 672 -15.72 -17.85 36.02
C GLY A 672 -14.77 -17.21 34.99
N THR A 673 -14.55 -17.84 33.84
CA THR A 673 -13.66 -17.32 32.79
C THR A 673 -14.23 -16.11 32.03
N MET A 674 -15.49 -15.72 32.28
CA MET A 674 -16.13 -14.54 31.69
C MET A 674 -15.36 -13.22 31.89
N MET A 675 -14.50 -13.14 32.92
CA MET A 675 -13.67 -11.96 33.22
C MET A 675 -12.32 -11.96 32.48
N ASP A 676 -12.00 -13.04 31.76
CA ASP A 676 -10.73 -13.23 31.06
C ASP A 676 -10.89 -12.85 29.58
N SER A 677 -10.32 -11.72 29.17
CA SER A 677 -10.53 -11.16 27.83
C SER A 677 -10.09 -12.10 26.71
N ILE A 678 -8.98 -12.83 26.90
CA ILE A 678 -8.40 -13.73 25.89
C ILE A 678 -9.37 -14.88 25.59
N ILE A 679 -9.93 -15.50 26.64
CA ILE A 679 -10.89 -16.61 26.48
C ILE A 679 -12.19 -16.09 25.85
N VAL A 680 -12.72 -14.97 26.35
CA VAL A 680 -13.96 -14.37 25.85
C VAL A 680 -13.86 -14.03 24.37
N GLU A 681 -12.73 -13.48 23.92
CA GLU A 681 -12.52 -13.15 22.52
C GLU A 681 -12.57 -14.39 21.62
N ARG A 682 -11.94 -15.50 22.01
CA ARG A 682 -12.01 -16.75 21.24
C ARG A 682 -13.39 -17.39 21.27
N VAL A 683 -14.12 -17.30 22.38
CA VAL A 683 -15.52 -17.74 22.42
C VAL A 683 -16.40 -16.89 21.51
N ALA A 684 -16.28 -15.57 21.57
CA ALA A 684 -17.02 -14.65 20.71
C ALA A 684 -16.75 -14.93 19.22
N LYS A 685 -15.48 -15.18 18.85
CA LYS A 685 -15.07 -15.57 17.50
C LYS A 685 -15.68 -16.90 17.04
N LEU A 686 -15.68 -17.92 17.90
CA LEU A 686 -16.34 -19.20 17.62
C LEU A 686 -17.86 -19.04 17.43
N LEU A 687 -18.53 -18.36 18.36
CA LEU A 687 -19.98 -18.13 18.28
C LEU A 687 -20.35 -17.38 17.01
N ARG A 688 -19.66 -16.27 16.71
CA ARG A 688 -19.85 -15.51 15.48
C ARG A 688 -19.73 -16.40 14.24
N ARG A 689 -18.69 -17.24 14.17
CA ARG A 689 -18.52 -18.18 13.05
C ARG A 689 -19.66 -19.18 12.94
N ILE A 690 -20.14 -19.72 14.06
CA ILE A 690 -21.27 -20.65 14.09
C ILE A 690 -22.54 -19.98 13.54
N PHE A 691 -22.90 -18.78 14.04
CA PHE A 691 -24.08 -18.06 13.55
C PHE A 691 -23.94 -17.64 12.07
N GLU A 692 -22.76 -17.18 11.65
CA GLU A 692 -22.50 -16.82 10.25
C GLU A 692 -22.55 -18.01 9.29
N ARG A 693 -22.22 -19.24 9.74
CA ARG A 693 -22.23 -20.44 8.89
C ARG A 693 -23.56 -21.18 8.92
N PHE A 694 -24.19 -21.26 10.09
CA PHE A 694 -25.40 -22.06 10.31
C PHE A 694 -26.68 -21.22 10.43
N HIS A 695 -26.58 -19.90 10.38
CA HIS A 695 -27.69 -18.97 10.20
C HIS A 695 -28.88 -19.26 11.14
N VAL A 696 -30.09 -19.40 10.59
CA VAL A 696 -31.33 -19.69 11.30
C VAL A 696 -31.37 -21.07 11.97
N PHE A 697 -30.49 -22.01 11.62
CA PHE A 697 -30.41 -23.29 12.34
C PHE A 697 -29.92 -23.11 13.78
N CYS A 698 -29.27 -21.99 14.09
CA CYS A 698 -28.84 -21.65 15.45
C CYS A 698 -29.92 -20.96 16.31
N GLU A 699 -31.16 -20.82 15.81
CA GLU A 699 -32.27 -20.24 16.59
C GLU A 699 -32.47 -20.88 17.98
N PRO A 700 -32.31 -22.20 18.19
CA PRO A 700 -32.47 -22.82 19.52
C PRO A 700 -31.53 -22.29 20.61
N ILE A 701 -30.30 -21.91 20.25
CA ILE A 701 -29.30 -21.39 21.20
C ILE A 701 -29.34 -19.86 21.30
N LEU A 702 -29.97 -19.17 20.34
CA LEU A 702 -29.97 -17.72 20.23
C LEU A 702 -30.40 -16.99 21.52
N PRO A 703 -31.51 -17.35 22.22
CA PRO A 703 -31.93 -16.62 23.42
C PRO A 703 -30.87 -16.68 24.53
N SER A 704 -30.27 -17.85 24.72
CA SER A 704 -29.25 -18.04 25.75
C SER A 704 -27.95 -17.32 25.41
N VAL A 705 -27.55 -17.29 24.14
CA VAL A 705 -26.36 -16.54 23.69
C VAL A 705 -26.60 -15.04 23.82
N ALA A 706 -27.77 -14.54 23.40
CA ALA A 706 -28.12 -13.12 23.51
C ALA A 706 -28.09 -12.63 24.97
N GLU A 707 -28.64 -13.42 25.90
CA GLU A 707 -28.57 -13.11 27.34
C GLU A 707 -27.11 -13.08 27.84
N PHE A 708 -26.28 -14.03 27.42
CA PHE A 708 -24.86 -14.05 27.77
C PHE A 708 -24.11 -12.82 27.23
N LEU A 709 -24.33 -12.44 25.98
CA LEU A 709 -23.69 -11.26 25.38
C LEU A 709 -24.09 -9.97 26.10
N ILE A 710 -25.36 -9.82 26.50
CA ILE A 710 -25.83 -8.67 27.28
C ILE A 710 -25.15 -8.63 28.64
N GLN A 711 -25.24 -9.72 29.41
CA GLN A 711 -24.69 -9.76 30.77
C GLN A 711 -23.16 -9.65 30.78
N GLY A 712 -22.49 -10.27 29.82
CA GLY A 712 -21.04 -10.21 29.65
C GLY A 712 -20.57 -8.81 29.36
N TYR A 713 -21.20 -8.12 28.41
CA TYR A 713 -20.84 -6.75 28.08
C TYR A 713 -21.14 -5.77 29.23
N LEU A 714 -22.31 -5.88 29.87
CA LEU A 714 -22.67 -5.07 31.04
C LEU A 714 -21.65 -5.21 32.18
N THR A 715 -21.09 -6.40 32.37
CA THR A 715 -20.19 -6.71 33.48
C THR A 715 -18.74 -6.31 33.20
N THR A 716 -18.26 -6.55 31.97
CA THR A 716 -16.83 -6.45 31.63
C THR A 716 -16.49 -5.26 30.74
N GLY A 717 -17.43 -4.83 29.88
CA GLY A 717 -17.19 -3.83 28.85
C GLY A 717 -16.32 -4.29 27.67
N PHE A 718 -16.03 -5.59 27.50
CA PHE A 718 -15.19 -6.07 26.40
C PHE A 718 -15.87 -5.91 25.03
N GLY A 719 -15.17 -5.32 24.06
CA GLY A 719 -15.70 -5.09 22.70
C GLY A 719 -16.11 -6.35 21.95
N SER A 720 -15.46 -7.49 22.22
CA SER A 720 -15.76 -8.80 21.63
C SER A 720 -17.23 -9.24 21.78
N TYR A 721 -17.92 -8.81 22.84
CA TYR A 721 -19.35 -9.04 22.99
C TYR A 721 -20.19 -8.25 21.97
N LEU A 722 -19.84 -6.99 21.70
CA LEU A 722 -20.48 -6.17 20.67
C LEU A 722 -20.19 -6.72 19.28
N TRP A 723 -18.93 -7.09 19.02
CA TRP A 723 -18.55 -7.69 17.75
C TRP A 723 -19.29 -9.01 17.48
N CYS A 724 -19.46 -9.88 18.47
CA CYS A 724 -20.28 -11.07 18.34
C CYS A 724 -21.77 -10.73 18.16
N SER A 725 -22.27 -9.70 18.85
CA SER A 725 -23.65 -9.23 18.74
C SER A 725 -24.02 -8.82 17.31
N GLY A 726 -23.08 -8.21 16.57
CA GLY A 726 -23.25 -7.87 15.15
C GLY A 726 -23.65 -9.07 14.29
N SER A 727 -23.05 -10.25 14.51
CA SER A 727 -23.43 -11.46 13.76
C SER A 727 -24.88 -11.88 13.96
N LEU A 728 -25.45 -11.65 15.15
CA LEU A 728 -26.86 -11.93 15.42
C LEU A 728 -27.77 -10.92 14.70
N ILE A 729 -27.35 -9.65 14.63
CA ILE A 729 -28.07 -8.58 13.93
C ILE A 729 -28.09 -8.85 12.44
N VAL A 730 -26.95 -9.22 11.85
CA VAL A 730 -26.82 -9.54 10.42
C VAL A 730 -27.73 -10.71 10.05
N ILE A 731 -27.58 -11.85 10.76
CA ILE A 731 -28.29 -13.07 10.41
C ILE A 731 -29.78 -12.98 10.69
N PHE A 732 -30.20 -12.46 11.85
CA PHE A 732 -31.60 -12.42 12.27
C PHE A 732 -32.28 -11.07 12.00
N GLY A 733 -31.59 -10.14 11.34
CA GLY A 733 -32.16 -8.92 10.76
C GLY A 733 -32.48 -9.04 9.27
N ASP A 734 -31.82 -9.95 8.55
CA ASP A 734 -31.99 -10.19 7.11
C ASP A 734 -33.23 -11.05 6.80
N ASP A 735 -34.40 -10.42 6.92
CA ASP A 735 -35.70 -11.01 6.56
C ASP A 735 -35.96 -11.07 5.05
N GLU A 736 -35.03 -10.58 4.23
CA GLU A 736 -35.06 -10.77 2.77
C GLU A 736 -34.46 -12.13 2.38
N SER A 737 -33.34 -12.52 2.97
CA SER A 737 -32.65 -13.78 2.66
C SER A 737 -33.16 -14.98 3.48
N PHE A 738 -33.60 -14.73 4.73
CA PHE A 738 -33.97 -15.79 5.67
C PHE A 738 -35.43 -15.68 6.13
N PRO A 739 -36.09 -16.81 6.45
CA PRO A 739 -37.48 -16.84 6.90
C PRO A 739 -37.60 -16.44 8.39
N ILE A 740 -37.31 -15.18 8.70
CA ILE A 740 -37.32 -14.65 10.07
C ILE A 740 -38.71 -14.11 10.41
N SER A 741 -39.21 -14.46 11.60
CA SER A 741 -40.49 -13.93 12.08
C SER A 741 -40.38 -12.47 12.52
N PRO A 742 -41.42 -11.63 12.32
CA PRO A 742 -41.42 -10.24 12.79
C PRO A 742 -41.17 -10.10 14.30
N ASP A 743 -41.66 -11.06 15.10
CA ASP A 743 -41.46 -11.08 16.54
C ASP A 743 -39.99 -11.31 16.91
N LEU A 744 -39.32 -12.24 16.22
CA LEU A 744 -37.90 -12.51 16.41
C LEU A 744 -37.05 -11.30 15.99
N LYS A 745 -37.33 -10.71 14.82
CA LYS A 745 -36.66 -9.49 14.36
C LYS A 745 -36.84 -8.33 15.35
N GLY A 746 -38.04 -8.18 15.91
CA GLY A 746 -38.31 -7.20 16.97
C GLY A 746 -37.57 -7.48 18.28
N ALA A 747 -37.35 -8.75 18.65
CA ALA A 747 -36.56 -9.13 19.82
C ALA A 747 -35.06 -8.83 19.62
N VAL A 748 -34.52 -9.10 18.43
CA VAL A 748 -33.12 -8.81 18.08
C VAL A 748 -32.86 -7.30 18.07
N TRP A 749 -33.81 -6.50 17.59
CA TRP A 749 -33.74 -5.04 17.69
C TRP A 749 -33.63 -4.56 19.15
N LYS A 750 -34.46 -5.09 20.07
CA LYS A 750 -34.39 -4.75 21.49
C LYS A 750 -33.07 -5.17 22.13
N PHE A 751 -32.55 -6.34 21.74
CA PHE A 751 -31.23 -6.81 22.15
C PHE A 751 -30.14 -5.83 21.71
N ALA A 752 -30.16 -5.41 20.45
CA ALA A 752 -29.18 -4.46 19.92
C ALA A 752 -29.26 -3.08 20.60
N LEU A 753 -30.47 -2.58 20.86
CA LEU A 753 -30.66 -1.33 21.62
C LEU A 753 -30.01 -1.41 23.01
N SER A 754 -30.21 -2.50 23.74
CA SER A 754 -29.60 -2.69 25.06
C SER A 754 -28.07 -2.66 25.01
N GLN A 755 -27.46 -3.21 23.95
CA GLN A 755 -26.01 -3.18 23.76
C GLN A 755 -25.53 -1.75 23.48
N CYS A 756 -26.20 -1.02 22.58
CA CYS A 756 -25.86 0.36 22.25
C CYS A 756 -25.98 1.28 23.47
N GLU A 757 -27.07 1.19 24.22
CA GLU A 757 -27.27 1.98 25.45
C GLU A 757 -26.15 1.71 26.48
N THR A 758 -25.78 0.44 26.65
CA THR A 758 -24.69 0.05 27.55
C THR A 758 -23.36 0.63 27.10
N PHE A 759 -23.05 0.59 25.80
CA PHE A 759 -21.82 1.18 25.26
C PHE A 759 -21.80 2.69 25.50
N ILE A 760 -22.87 3.41 25.18
CA ILE A 760 -22.96 4.86 25.36
C ILE A 760 -22.75 5.24 26.84
N LEU A 761 -23.36 4.49 27.77
CA LEU A 761 -23.16 4.69 29.21
C LEU A 761 -21.71 4.45 29.65
N ASN A 762 -21.02 3.48 29.04
CA ASN A 762 -19.62 3.20 29.33
C ASN A 762 -18.69 4.25 28.70
N PHE A 763 -18.96 4.66 27.45
CA PHE A 763 -18.21 5.71 26.75
C PHE A 763 -18.25 7.04 27.48
N ASN A 764 -19.37 7.38 28.12
CA ASN A 764 -19.49 8.57 28.97
C ASN A 764 -18.59 8.54 30.22
N LYS A 765 -18.11 7.36 30.62
CA LYS A 765 -17.15 7.19 31.73
C LYS A 765 -15.69 7.14 31.26
N PHE A 766 -15.44 7.02 29.94
CA PHE A 766 -14.08 6.96 29.42
C PHE A 766 -13.33 8.28 29.65
N ASP A 767 -12.03 8.17 29.92
CA ASP A 767 -11.16 9.34 29.95
C ASP A 767 -10.95 9.84 28.52
N LYS A 768 -11.50 11.02 28.22
CA LYS A 768 -11.46 11.63 26.90
C LYS A 768 -10.05 12.02 26.45
N LEU A 769 -9.10 12.11 27.38
CA LEU A 769 -7.69 12.35 27.07
C LEU A 769 -6.94 11.07 26.66
N GLN A 770 -7.51 9.90 26.94
CA GLN A 770 -6.92 8.59 26.67
C GLN A 770 -7.82 7.74 25.76
N LEU A 771 -8.55 8.37 24.83
CA LEU A 771 -9.47 7.66 23.91
C LEU A 771 -8.78 6.59 23.08
N ASN A 772 -7.50 6.77 22.75
CA ASN A 772 -6.71 5.74 22.07
C ASN A 772 -6.70 4.40 22.82
N ASN A 773 -6.71 4.38 24.15
CA ASN A 773 -6.74 3.13 24.91
C ASN A 773 -8.04 2.33 24.72
N TYR A 774 -9.08 2.94 24.15
CA TYR A 774 -10.40 2.35 23.94
C TYR A 774 -10.74 2.16 22.45
N HIS A 775 -9.75 2.26 21.55
CA HIS A 775 -9.99 2.23 20.10
C HIS A 775 -10.72 0.95 19.64
N GLU A 776 -10.39 -0.22 20.19
CA GLU A 776 -11.02 -1.50 19.82
C GLU A 776 -12.52 -1.50 20.16
N ALA A 777 -12.87 -1.06 21.38
CA ALA A 777 -14.27 -0.99 21.79
C ALA A 777 -15.07 0.00 20.91
N ILE A 778 -14.44 1.09 20.47
CA ILE A 778 -15.05 2.07 19.56
C ILE A 778 -15.27 1.44 18.18
N ILE A 779 -14.28 0.71 17.64
CA ILE A 779 -14.41 -0.03 16.37
C ILE A 779 -15.58 -1.03 16.44
N ASP A 780 -15.64 -1.83 17.51
CA ASP A 780 -16.69 -2.85 17.67
C ASP A 780 -18.08 -2.21 17.77
N PHE A 781 -18.20 -1.06 18.44
CA PHE A 781 -19.44 -0.31 18.50
C PHE A 781 -19.86 0.24 17.14
N PHE A 782 -18.98 0.93 16.40
CA PHE A 782 -19.33 1.48 15.09
C PHE A 782 -19.55 0.40 14.03
N SER A 783 -18.92 -0.77 14.17
CA SER A 783 -19.24 -1.96 13.38
C SER A 783 -20.66 -2.44 13.65
N LEU A 784 -21.06 -2.53 14.93
CA LEU A 784 -22.44 -2.86 15.33
C LEU A 784 -23.45 -1.84 14.81
N ILE A 785 -23.13 -0.55 14.87
CA ILE A 785 -24.00 0.52 14.32
C ILE A 785 -24.13 0.38 12.81
N SER A 786 -23.07 0.05 12.09
CA SER A 786 -23.11 -0.19 10.65
C SER A 786 -24.03 -1.37 10.29
N ASP A 787 -23.96 -2.47 11.05
CA ASP A 787 -24.90 -3.59 10.92
C ASP A 787 -26.35 -3.15 11.18
N LEU A 788 -26.59 -2.31 12.19
CA LEU A 788 -27.93 -1.77 12.47
C LEU A 788 -28.46 -0.87 11.35
N ILE A 789 -27.62 -0.03 10.77
CA ILE A 789 -27.99 0.84 9.65
C ILE A 789 -28.34 -0.01 8.41
N MET A 790 -27.64 -1.14 8.21
CA MET A 790 -27.89 -2.04 7.09
C MET A 790 -29.19 -2.83 7.24
N PHE A 791 -29.42 -3.47 8.39
CA PHE A 791 -30.54 -4.41 8.59
C PHE A 791 -31.77 -3.82 9.30
N TYR A 792 -31.60 -2.71 10.02
CA TYR A 792 -32.65 -2.01 10.76
C TYR A 792 -32.71 -0.48 10.48
N PRO A 793 -32.55 -0.01 9.22
CA PRO A 793 -32.43 1.42 8.92
C PRO A 793 -33.60 2.25 9.45
N GLY A 794 -34.83 1.77 9.27
CA GLY A 794 -36.01 2.48 9.74
C GLY A 794 -36.14 2.57 11.25
N ALA A 795 -35.78 1.50 11.97
CA ALA A 795 -35.83 1.49 13.43
C ALA A 795 -34.72 2.37 14.01
N PHE A 796 -33.53 2.35 13.40
CA PHE A 796 -32.39 3.17 13.79
C PHE A 796 -32.64 4.67 13.55
N LEU A 797 -32.98 5.07 12.32
CA LEU A 797 -33.15 6.48 11.94
C LEU A 797 -34.33 7.16 12.65
N ASN A 798 -35.39 6.41 12.96
CA ASN A 798 -36.53 6.94 13.70
C ASN A 798 -36.30 6.98 15.23
N SER A 799 -35.27 6.29 15.74
CA SER A 799 -34.92 6.29 17.16
C SER A 799 -34.00 7.46 17.50
N ARG A 800 -34.58 8.62 17.80
CA ARG A 800 -33.80 9.82 18.18
C ARG A 800 -32.93 9.62 19.42
N GLU A 801 -33.42 8.79 20.36
CA GLU A 801 -32.72 8.44 21.60
C GLU A 801 -31.44 7.64 21.33
N LEU A 802 -31.31 7.02 20.15
CA LEU A 802 -30.09 6.32 19.73
C LEU A 802 -29.27 7.14 18.73
N LEU A 803 -29.92 7.74 17.73
CA LEU A 803 -29.23 8.45 16.65
C LEU A 803 -28.37 9.61 17.17
N SER A 804 -28.91 10.46 18.05
CA SER A 804 -28.16 11.62 18.56
C SER A 804 -26.95 11.20 19.39
N PRO A 805 -27.07 10.29 20.39
CA PRO A 805 -25.89 9.84 21.13
C PRO A 805 -24.83 9.14 20.28
N VAL A 806 -25.21 8.39 19.24
CA VAL A 806 -24.24 7.79 18.30
C VAL A 806 -23.43 8.86 17.57
N LEU A 807 -24.09 9.94 17.13
CA LEU A 807 -23.42 11.09 16.52
C LEU A 807 -22.50 11.80 17.52
N ASP A 808 -22.95 12.02 18.75
CA ASP A 808 -22.15 12.65 19.80
C ASP A 808 -20.86 11.86 20.07
N VAL A 809 -20.97 10.54 20.17
CA VAL A 809 -19.80 9.63 20.30
C VAL A 809 -18.88 9.82 19.10
N ALA A 810 -19.40 9.74 17.88
CA ALA A 810 -18.61 9.84 16.65
C ALA A 810 -17.82 11.16 16.59
N LEU A 811 -18.50 12.27 16.84
CA LEU A 811 -17.92 13.61 16.79
C LEU A 811 -16.93 13.89 17.93
N GLU A 812 -17.07 13.19 19.07
CA GLU A 812 -16.14 13.36 20.18
C GLU A 812 -14.81 12.62 19.97
N CYS A 813 -14.81 11.52 19.21
CA CYS A 813 -13.63 10.64 19.06
C CYS A 813 -12.97 10.66 17.68
N VAL A 814 -13.69 10.91 16.57
CA VAL A 814 -13.17 10.67 15.22
C VAL A 814 -11.84 11.37 14.93
N ASN A 815 -11.63 12.61 15.39
CA ASN A 815 -10.38 13.36 15.16
C ASN A 815 -9.34 13.23 16.28
N LYS A 816 -9.60 12.45 17.33
CA LYS A 816 -8.72 12.25 18.50
C LYS A 816 -8.11 10.85 18.57
N LEU A 817 -8.50 9.97 17.64
CA LEU A 817 -7.98 8.62 17.55
C LEU A 817 -6.82 8.61 16.58
N ASP A 818 -5.69 8.02 17.00
CA ASP A 818 -4.51 7.85 16.15
C ASP A 818 -4.59 6.57 15.31
N ASN A 819 -5.39 5.58 15.75
CA ASN A 819 -5.56 4.31 15.04
C ASN A 819 -6.40 4.49 13.77
N TYR A 820 -5.81 4.14 12.62
CA TYR A 820 -6.44 4.22 11.28
C TYR A 820 -7.80 3.50 11.20
N ASP A 821 -7.86 2.25 11.65
CA ASP A 821 -9.05 1.43 11.58
C ASP A 821 -10.21 2.00 12.42
N ALA A 822 -9.89 2.68 13.53
CA ALA A 822 -10.88 3.28 14.41
C ALA A 822 -11.58 4.48 13.78
N TYR A 823 -10.82 5.48 13.32
CA TYR A 823 -11.46 6.66 12.73
C TYR A 823 -12.04 6.36 11.34
N ILE A 824 -11.47 5.44 10.54
CA ILE A 824 -12.06 5.07 9.25
C ILE A 824 -13.41 4.37 9.42
N CYS A 825 -13.55 3.52 10.44
CA CYS A 825 -14.82 2.88 10.79
C CYS A 825 -15.89 3.92 11.14
N ILE A 826 -15.53 4.93 11.95
CA ILE A 826 -16.42 6.05 12.29
C ILE A 826 -16.79 6.87 11.05
N LEU A 827 -15.81 7.21 10.21
CA LEU A 827 -16.02 7.99 8.98
C LEU A 827 -17.00 7.31 8.04
N ARG A 828 -16.82 6.01 7.79
CA ARG A 828 -17.73 5.21 6.95
C ARG A 828 -19.12 5.12 7.56
N CYS A 829 -19.22 4.90 8.86
CA CYS A 829 -20.51 4.91 9.55
C CYS A 829 -21.22 6.27 9.43
N LEU A 830 -20.49 7.38 9.57
CA LEU A 830 -21.05 8.73 9.36
C LEU A 830 -21.49 8.93 7.91
N ASP A 831 -20.69 8.47 6.94
CA ASP A 831 -21.03 8.53 5.51
C ASP A 831 -22.33 7.76 5.22
N ASP A 832 -22.49 6.57 5.80
CA ASP A 832 -23.69 5.74 5.66
C ASP A 832 -24.92 6.42 6.26
N ILE A 833 -24.81 6.95 7.50
CA ILE A 833 -25.90 7.69 8.16
C ILE A 833 -26.35 8.90 7.30
N ILE A 834 -25.39 9.70 6.83
CA ILE A 834 -25.68 10.88 6.01
C ILE A 834 -26.31 10.47 4.68
N SER A 835 -25.89 9.34 4.10
CA SER A 835 -26.38 8.88 2.80
C SER A 835 -27.88 8.54 2.80
N TRP A 836 -28.44 8.14 3.94
CA TRP A 836 -29.89 7.98 4.12
C TRP A 836 -30.68 9.30 4.06
N GLY A 837 -30.02 10.45 4.06
CA GLY A 837 -30.66 11.75 3.79
C GLY A 837 -31.05 11.97 2.33
N PHE A 838 -30.51 11.18 1.40
CA PHE A 838 -30.83 11.27 -0.03
C PHE A 838 -32.08 10.46 -0.41
N LYS A 839 -32.61 10.71 -1.62
CA LYS A 839 -33.80 9.98 -2.11
C LYS A 839 -33.53 8.52 -2.43
N THR A 840 -32.31 8.23 -2.86
CA THR A 840 -31.82 6.90 -3.20
C THR A 840 -31.22 6.26 -1.96
N PRO A 841 -31.60 5.02 -1.61
CA PRO A 841 -30.99 4.34 -0.48
C PRO A 841 -29.50 4.05 -0.75
N PRO A 842 -28.65 4.07 0.30
CA PRO A 842 -27.24 3.70 0.17
C PRO A 842 -27.02 2.20 -0.02
N ILE A 843 -28.05 1.38 0.25
CA ILE A 843 -28.01 -0.08 0.12
C ILE A 843 -28.82 -0.54 -1.09
N SER A 844 -28.41 -1.67 -1.67
CA SER A 844 -29.17 -2.34 -2.73
C SER A 844 -30.11 -3.36 -2.10
N THR A 845 -31.37 -2.98 -1.84
CA THR A 845 -32.41 -3.89 -1.33
C THR A 845 -33.64 -3.88 -2.23
N VAL A 846 -34.35 -5.01 -2.30
CA VAL A 846 -35.58 -5.11 -3.10
C VAL A 846 -36.73 -4.39 -2.38
N SER A 847 -36.68 -4.29 -1.06
CA SER A 847 -37.72 -3.67 -0.24
C SER A 847 -37.76 -2.14 -0.30
N ILE A 848 -36.64 -1.46 -0.59
CA ILE A 848 -36.52 0.00 -0.53
C ILE A 848 -36.03 0.52 -1.87
N GLU A 849 -36.94 0.98 -2.74
CA GLU A 849 -36.55 1.68 -3.99
C GLU A 849 -36.27 3.17 -3.76
N ILE A 850 -37.01 3.79 -2.82
CA ILE A 850 -36.93 5.21 -2.48
C ILE A 850 -36.92 5.33 -0.96
N VAL A 851 -35.98 6.11 -0.41
CA VAL A 851 -35.90 6.34 1.03
C VAL A 851 -37.16 7.08 1.52
N PRO A 852 -37.86 6.56 2.54
CA PRO A 852 -39.03 7.21 3.14
C PRO A 852 -38.76 8.65 3.57
N GLU A 853 -39.73 9.53 3.36
CA GLU A 853 -39.62 10.96 3.71
C GLU A 853 -39.35 11.18 5.20
N GLU A 854 -39.96 10.36 6.06
CA GLU A 854 -39.75 10.42 7.50
C GLU A 854 -38.28 10.25 7.87
N TRP A 855 -37.61 9.24 7.30
CA TRP A 855 -36.20 8.93 7.59
C TRP A 855 -35.29 10.06 7.11
N ARG A 856 -35.52 10.55 5.89
CA ARG A 856 -34.76 11.71 5.36
C ARG A 856 -34.92 12.93 6.26
N ASN A 857 -36.14 13.20 6.73
CA ASN A 857 -36.40 14.32 7.64
C ASN A 857 -35.66 14.14 8.98
N GLN A 858 -35.51 12.93 9.51
CA GLN A 858 -34.70 12.70 10.70
C GLN A 858 -33.22 12.98 10.45
N VAL A 859 -32.65 12.50 9.33
CA VAL A 859 -31.25 12.80 8.96
C VAL A 859 -31.05 14.31 8.79
N VAL A 860 -31.95 15.00 8.10
CA VAL A 860 -31.86 16.46 7.92
C VAL A 860 -31.90 17.18 9.27
N ASN A 861 -32.84 16.85 10.15
CA ASN A 861 -33.02 17.57 11.41
C ASN A 861 -31.92 17.25 12.44
N GLU A 862 -31.65 15.97 12.66
CA GLU A 862 -30.74 15.51 13.72
C GLU A 862 -29.28 15.49 13.25
N VAL A 863 -28.98 15.00 12.04
CA VAL A 863 -27.58 14.90 11.56
C VAL A 863 -27.11 16.23 10.99
N VAL A 864 -27.87 16.82 10.06
CA VAL A 864 -27.40 18.00 9.31
C VAL A 864 -27.65 19.29 10.09
N ILE A 865 -28.88 19.55 10.54
CA ILE A 865 -29.21 20.84 11.18
C ILE A 865 -28.64 20.91 12.61
N ALA A 866 -28.80 19.87 13.42
CA ALA A 866 -28.33 19.89 14.81
C ALA A 866 -26.81 19.70 14.94
N HIS A 867 -26.22 18.74 14.20
CA HIS A 867 -24.80 18.35 14.36
C HIS A 867 -23.90 18.74 13.18
N GLY A 868 -24.44 19.17 12.03
CA GLY A 868 -23.67 19.33 10.79
C GLY A 868 -22.52 20.34 10.88
N ASN A 869 -22.71 21.45 11.58
CA ASN A 869 -21.64 22.44 11.77
C ASN A 869 -20.46 21.86 12.59
N GLN A 870 -20.74 21.07 13.63
CA GLN A 870 -19.71 20.40 14.42
C GLN A 870 -19.05 19.27 13.62
N LEU A 871 -19.84 18.51 12.86
CA LEU A 871 -19.36 17.46 11.97
C LEU A 871 -18.32 17.99 10.99
N ILE A 872 -18.66 19.06 10.26
CA ILE A 872 -17.72 19.65 9.30
C ILE A 872 -16.46 20.15 10.02
N LEU A 873 -16.60 20.82 11.17
CA LEU A 873 -15.45 21.31 11.94
C LEU A 873 -14.50 20.17 12.35
N VAL A 874 -15.03 19.12 12.97
CA VAL A 874 -14.24 17.99 13.47
C VAL A 874 -13.55 17.26 12.32
N LEU A 875 -14.23 17.07 11.19
CA LEU A 875 -13.66 16.43 10.01
C LEU A 875 -12.55 17.27 9.36
N PHE A 876 -12.70 18.60 9.29
CA PHE A 876 -11.63 19.48 8.80
C PHE A 876 -10.42 19.49 9.71
N ILE A 877 -10.62 19.49 11.03
CA ILE A 877 -9.51 19.34 11.99
C ILE A 877 -8.82 18.00 11.74
N GLY A 878 -9.58 16.90 11.67
CA GLY A 878 -9.05 15.57 11.42
C GLY A 878 -8.24 15.49 10.13
N LEU A 879 -8.74 16.05 9.03
CA LEU A 879 -8.05 16.11 7.72
C LEU A 879 -6.68 16.79 7.78
N VAL A 880 -6.49 17.72 8.72
CA VAL A 880 -5.27 18.51 8.87
C VAL A 880 -4.34 17.94 9.94
N THR A 881 -4.86 17.22 10.94
CA THR A 881 -4.08 16.79 12.11
C THR A 881 -3.88 15.28 12.23
N THR A 882 -4.93 14.47 12.02
CA THR A 882 -4.96 13.07 12.44
C THR A 882 -5.19 12.08 11.31
N PHE A 883 -5.95 12.42 10.27
CA PHE A 883 -6.29 11.48 9.20
C PHE A 883 -5.15 11.29 8.21
N GLU A 884 -4.81 10.03 7.95
CA GLU A 884 -3.92 9.65 6.87
C GLU A 884 -4.51 9.96 5.49
N ASN A 885 -3.65 10.17 4.48
CA ASN A 885 -4.04 10.53 3.11
C ASN A 885 -5.07 9.57 2.49
N THR A 886 -5.04 8.29 2.86
CA THR A 886 -5.98 7.27 2.37
C THR A 886 -7.41 7.51 2.88
N ALA A 887 -7.58 8.07 4.08
CA ALA A 887 -8.88 8.37 4.69
C ALA A 887 -9.46 9.73 4.25
N HIS A 888 -8.67 10.59 3.60
CA HIS A 888 -9.12 11.93 3.17
C HIS A 888 -10.31 11.85 2.23
N SER A 889 -10.36 10.87 1.34
CA SER A 889 -11.47 10.70 0.40
C SER A 889 -12.81 10.47 1.12
N ASP A 890 -12.81 9.65 2.19
CA ASP A 890 -14.01 9.34 2.98
C ASP A 890 -14.46 10.56 3.79
N ALA A 891 -13.55 11.22 4.50
CA ALA A 891 -13.87 12.44 5.26
C ALA A 891 -14.40 13.57 4.36
N ILE A 892 -13.78 13.81 3.20
CA ILE A 892 -14.24 14.80 2.23
C ILE A 892 -15.60 14.39 1.65
N SER A 893 -15.85 13.10 1.40
CA SER A 893 -17.17 12.61 0.97
C SER A 893 -18.26 12.97 1.99
N CYS A 894 -18.04 12.71 3.28
CA CYS A 894 -18.96 13.06 4.36
C CYS A 894 -19.28 14.56 4.38
N ILE A 895 -18.24 15.41 4.31
CA ILE A 895 -18.39 16.87 4.28
C ILE A 895 -19.26 17.29 3.09
N VAL A 896 -18.93 16.81 1.89
CA VAL A 896 -19.65 17.19 0.66
C VAL A 896 -21.11 16.72 0.68
N LYS A 897 -21.39 15.51 1.18
CA LYS A 897 -22.76 15.01 1.34
C LYS A 897 -23.55 15.85 2.34
N CYS A 898 -22.94 16.21 3.48
CA CYS A 898 -23.56 17.07 4.49
C CYS A 898 -23.91 18.46 3.91
N LEU A 899 -22.97 19.11 3.22
CA LEU A 899 -23.18 20.41 2.57
C LEU A 899 -24.26 20.35 1.48
N ARG A 900 -24.30 19.26 0.72
CA ARG A 900 -25.32 19.03 -0.31
C ARG A 900 -26.71 18.94 0.32
N ILE A 901 -26.89 18.12 1.34
CA ILE A 901 -28.19 17.96 2.01
C ILE A 901 -28.62 19.29 2.66
N LEU A 902 -27.68 20.03 3.27
CA LEU A 902 -27.97 21.36 3.82
C LEU A 902 -28.49 22.32 2.74
N THR A 903 -27.86 22.32 1.57
CA THR A 903 -28.28 23.14 0.42
C THR A 903 -29.68 22.74 -0.04
N GLU A 904 -29.93 21.44 -0.23
CA GLU A 904 -31.24 20.92 -0.64
C GLU A 904 -32.35 21.23 0.38
N ALA A 905 -32.05 21.17 1.68
CA ALA A 905 -32.98 21.49 2.76
C ALA A 905 -33.36 22.98 2.84
N ASN A 906 -32.50 23.87 2.34
CA ASN A 906 -32.71 25.32 2.37
C ASN A 906 -32.99 25.90 0.97
N ASN A 907 -33.94 25.29 0.24
CA ASN A 907 -34.37 25.77 -1.08
C ASN A 907 -33.26 25.86 -2.15
N ASN A 908 -32.23 25.01 -2.06
CA ASN A 908 -31.03 25.06 -2.90
C ASN A 908 -30.19 26.35 -2.75
N ASP A 909 -30.23 26.99 -1.58
CA ASP A 909 -29.35 28.11 -1.26
C ASP A 909 -28.01 27.62 -0.69
N SER A 910 -26.97 27.66 -1.52
CA SER A 910 -25.60 27.27 -1.15
C SER A 910 -24.88 28.30 -0.27
N THR A 911 -25.42 29.52 -0.12
CA THR A 911 -24.76 30.58 0.65
C THR A 911 -24.75 30.29 2.16
N ILE A 912 -25.66 29.43 2.63
CA ILE A 912 -25.73 28.99 4.03
C ILE A 912 -24.47 28.21 4.44
N CYS A 913 -23.84 27.50 3.50
CA CYS A 913 -22.60 26.75 3.73
C CYS A 913 -21.41 27.68 4.06
N VAL A 914 -21.44 28.94 3.59
CA VAL A 914 -20.36 29.91 3.79
C VAL A 914 -20.11 30.15 5.28
N GLY A 915 -21.19 30.29 6.06
CA GLY A 915 -21.09 30.53 7.50
C GLY A 915 -20.43 29.36 8.26
N TRP A 916 -20.58 28.12 7.76
CA TRP A 916 -19.95 26.94 8.38
C TRP A 916 -18.47 26.88 7.99
N ILE A 917 -18.14 27.08 6.72
CA ILE A 917 -16.75 27.13 6.24
C ILE A 917 -15.96 28.23 6.98
N TYR A 918 -16.56 29.41 7.20
CA TYR A 918 -15.89 30.50 7.91
C TYR A 918 -15.54 30.13 9.34
N LYS A 919 -16.44 29.44 10.06
CA LYS A 919 -16.16 28.94 11.41
C LYS A 919 -15.01 27.93 11.43
N VAL A 920 -14.93 27.05 10.42
CA VAL A 920 -13.79 26.13 10.29
C VAL A 920 -12.49 26.92 10.14
N MET A 921 -12.46 27.91 9.24
CA MET A 921 -11.25 28.72 9.01
C MET A 921 -10.85 29.54 10.24
N GLU A 922 -11.82 30.04 11.01
CA GLU A 922 -11.55 30.73 12.27
C GLU A 922 -10.93 29.81 13.32
N GLN A 923 -11.34 28.54 13.39
CA GLN A 923 -10.79 27.55 14.31
C GLN A 923 -9.40 27.05 13.89
N LEU A 924 -9.18 26.85 12.58
CA LEU A 924 -7.87 26.50 12.06
C LEU A 924 -6.86 27.64 12.27
N GLY A 925 -7.25 28.90 12.01
CA GLY A 925 -6.37 30.06 12.13
C GLY A 925 -5.29 30.11 11.03
N GLN A 926 -4.55 31.22 10.94
CA GLN A 926 -3.46 31.45 9.96
C GLN A 926 -3.90 31.36 8.47
N VAL A 927 -5.19 31.61 8.20
CA VAL A 927 -5.78 31.73 6.85
C VAL A 927 -6.13 33.19 6.56
N THR A 928 -5.64 33.72 5.44
CA THR A 928 -5.96 35.08 4.94
C THR A 928 -7.39 35.16 4.40
N ASN A 929 -7.89 36.38 4.20
CA ASN A 929 -9.23 36.57 3.63
C ASN A 929 -9.32 36.02 2.19
N ASN A 930 -8.28 36.22 1.37
CA ASN A 930 -8.26 35.70 0.00
C ASN A 930 -8.28 34.17 -0.05
N GLU A 931 -7.46 33.50 0.78
CA GLU A 931 -7.41 32.03 0.87
C GLU A 931 -8.78 31.45 1.31
N ARG A 932 -9.44 32.11 2.27
CA ARG A 932 -10.80 31.75 2.72
C ARG A 932 -11.84 31.93 1.62
N ASP A 933 -11.80 33.07 0.92
CA ASP A 933 -12.74 33.38 -0.15
C ASP A 933 -12.59 32.42 -1.33
N ASN A 934 -11.36 31.96 -1.62
CA ASN A 934 -11.09 30.99 -2.67
C ASN A 934 -11.78 29.64 -2.42
N LEU A 935 -11.59 29.05 -1.22
CA LEU A 935 -12.28 27.81 -0.86
C LEU A 935 -13.81 28.00 -0.88
N THR A 936 -14.28 29.12 -0.34
CA THR A 936 -15.72 29.42 -0.27
C THR A 936 -16.34 29.52 -1.66
N LYS A 937 -15.68 30.21 -2.60
CA LYS A 937 -16.09 30.28 -4.00
C LYS A 937 -16.13 28.89 -4.63
N ALA A 938 -15.08 28.09 -4.45
CA ALA A 938 -15.02 26.73 -4.99
C ALA A 938 -16.20 25.86 -4.51
N VAL A 939 -16.53 25.92 -3.22
CA VAL A 939 -17.66 25.19 -2.63
C VAL A 939 -19.00 25.71 -3.14
N VAL A 940 -19.24 27.02 -3.11
CA VAL A 940 -20.52 27.63 -3.55
C VAL A 940 -20.77 27.40 -5.04
N GLU A 941 -19.77 27.61 -5.88
CA GLU A 941 -19.88 27.37 -7.33
C GLU A 941 -20.10 25.89 -7.64
N GLY A 942 -19.37 24.98 -6.96
CA GLY A 942 -19.55 23.54 -7.13
C GLY A 942 -20.94 23.06 -6.71
N LEU A 943 -21.47 23.57 -5.58
CA LEU A 943 -22.82 23.26 -5.13
C LEU A 943 -23.90 23.81 -6.07
N ASN A 944 -23.77 25.05 -6.53
CA ASN A 944 -24.73 25.68 -7.46
C ASN A 944 -24.77 24.98 -8.83
N SER A 945 -23.60 24.57 -9.33
CA SER A 945 -23.48 23.84 -10.61
C SER A 945 -23.79 22.35 -10.49
N LYS A 946 -23.98 21.83 -9.27
CA LYS A 946 -24.08 20.39 -8.96
C LYS A 946 -22.84 19.60 -9.39
N ASP A 947 -21.70 20.27 -9.53
CA ASP A 947 -20.41 19.63 -9.73
C ASP A 947 -19.75 19.37 -8.37
N TYR A 948 -20.12 18.23 -7.78
CA TYR A 948 -19.59 17.82 -6.48
C TYR A 948 -18.11 17.42 -6.54
N ARG A 949 -17.57 17.13 -7.74
CA ARG A 949 -16.13 16.86 -7.90
C ARG A 949 -15.33 18.14 -7.65
N LYS A 950 -15.81 19.27 -8.19
CA LYS A 950 -15.22 20.59 -7.94
C LYS A 950 -15.18 20.93 -6.44
N VAL A 951 -16.23 20.60 -5.68
CA VAL A 951 -16.25 20.80 -4.22
C VAL A 951 -15.20 19.93 -3.52
N ARG A 952 -15.09 18.65 -3.91
CA ARG A 952 -14.11 17.71 -3.34
C ARG A 952 -12.67 18.18 -3.59
N GLU A 953 -12.35 18.55 -4.82
CA GLU A 953 -11.01 19.05 -5.15
C GLU A 953 -10.72 20.37 -4.45
N GLY A 954 -11.68 21.30 -4.37
CA GLY A 954 -11.50 22.55 -3.63
C GLY A 954 -11.12 22.31 -2.16
N ILE A 955 -11.79 21.37 -1.48
CA ILE A 955 -11.46 20.99 -0.10
C ILE A 955 -10.10 20.30 -0.03
N ARG A 956 -9.81 19.35 -0.93
CA ARG A 956 -8.54 18.61 -0.95
C ARG A 956 -7.35 19.54 -1.15
N THR A 957 -7.43 20.43 -2.14
CA THR A 957 -6.39 21.42 -2.43
C THR A 957 -6.16 22.34 -1.24
N PHE A 958 -7.23 22.82 -0.61
CA PHE A 958 -7.11 23.65 0.59
C PHE A 958 -6.43 22.90 1.75
N VAL A 959 -6.85 21.66 2.05
CA VAL A 959 -6.27 20.86 3.13
C VAL A 959 -4.80 20.58 2.86
N GLY A 960 -4.44 20.14 1.65
CA GLY A 960 -3.06 19.84 1.27
C GLY A 960 -2.16 21.07 1.41
N TRP A 961 -2.61 22.22 0.92
CA TRP A 961 -1.90 23.48 1.07
C TRP A 961 -1.77 23.90 2.55
N TYR A 962 -2.87 23.85 3.31
CA TYR A 962 -2.89 24.27 4.71
C TYR A 962 -1.94 23.42 5.57
N SER A 963 -1.97 22.10 5.39
CA SER A 963 -1.10 21.17 6.12
C SER A 963 0.37 21.43 5.81
N ARG A 964 0.74 21.64 4.55
CA ARG A 964 2.13 21.99 4.17
C ARG A 964 2.59 23.32 4.79
N LYS A 965 1.71 24.32 4.83
CA LYS A 965 2.01 25.66 5.36
C LYS A 965 2.15 25.69 6.88
N ASN A 966 1.26 25.00 7.59
CA ASN A 966 1.02 25.17 9.03
C ASN A 966 1.25 23.93 9.90
N VAL A 967 1.22 22.71 9.35
CA VAL A 967 1.32 21.48 10.13
C VAL A 967 2.65 20.78 9.89
N ASN A 968 3.00 20.53 8.63
CA ASN A 968 4.20 19.81 8.26
C ASN A 968 5.46 20.55 8.73
N SER A 969 6.52 19.78 8.99
CA SER A 969 7.83 20.37 9.29
C SER A 969 8.33 21.14 8.08
N ARG A 970 8.94 22.30 8.33
CA ARG A 970 9.59 23.11 7.29
C ARG A 970 11.06 22.70 7.06
N PHE A 971 11.52 21.68 7.78
CA PHE A 971 12.86 21.11 7.65
C PHE A 971 12.97 19.95 6.66
N GLU A 972 11.83 19.42 6.21
CA GLU A 972 11.74 18.40 5.15
C GLU A 972 12.07 18.94 3.76
#